data_AF-A0A2N7DMS6-F1
#
_entry.id   AF-A0A2N7DMS6-F1
#
_cell.length_a   1.000
_cell.length_b   1.000
_cell.length_c   1.000
_cell.angle_alpha   90.00
_cell.angle_beta   90.00
_cell.angle_gamma   90.00
#
_symmetry.space_group_name_H-M   'P 1'
#
loop_
_entity.id
_entity.type
_entity.pdbx_description
1 polymer ?
#
loop_
_entity_poly.entity_id
_entity_poly.type
_entity_poly.pdbx_seq_one_letter_code
_entity_poly.pdbx_strand_id
1 'polypeptide(L)'
;MALLQYQIGPCTLDCSIMTLSCGDKTIKLSAKVFELLKLFIDSPDHIVSRQTAIDTIWDGNQAVGEKGFTNSVWLIRKSFKDLHIEADLLLTLPKLGYQLVLPISLISSANEETSLSDITHKKAGRKHTVLAVFVLAFVILLSYSAYQFIKSFTEPEAAAALASPIKSKVTNFEGVEEHIAVSNDGKYLAMQWRNGQQPGKIYIKELNNNDSPLKLISFVDSEEASPAWSPSDQKLAYVRVLASGVCQVRVRHLQQNTDDLVTEGCFYLPFKRVLSWSKNDEDTLIFAKQLTDRVALFSYSMSTKQSTQLTKPGKNEVDFSPHQLINNDEIAFIREKSSSLQMSLLLKRGESDVVDLIANSVSIIDYDFSYQNDSFYVNHIEGSNLVISKIDLLGNVQHTIPFTGLISSVTYSDVTETLFISEHISKEYIAQLSYQNQKVLRKISSSSRDMYARYSKKTGDILFLSNRSKLWSTWKNNQVTSKNLTKSMGNAGVVGVSPTSEMFAVTINRNDKQTLYLGNIQSELFERVDIGDLAAENISWSKDGKAIYFKGTENESSGIYRYSLDDKLQPIKFGQGNYAVEGESPDILYMSKFNLNGIWRFDANTNEVSQITDRLAKYDFGSFYYEDGFVYFVERTVKQDLIQRINAAGEIQTVMSFPANTVRKFFGLSSADEQSLLLTLKVANEADVVGYRL
;
A
#
# COMPACT_ATOMS: atom_id res chain seq x y z
N MET A 1 -9.86 33.54 8.90
CA MET A 1 -10.31 32.52 7.93
C MET A 1 -11.63 33.02 7.36
N ALA A 2 -11.70 33.29 6.05
CA ALA A 2 -12.94 33.69 5.42
C ALA A 2 -13.93 32.52 5.45
N LEU A 3 -15.16 32.77 5.91
CA LEU A 3 -16.24 31.79 5.88
C LEU A 3 -16.59 31.52 4.41
N LEU A 4 -16.25 30.33 3.91
CA LEU A 4 -16.59 29.93 2.55
C LEU A 4 -18.07 29.52 2.51
N GLN A 5 -18.94 30.45 2.08
CA GLN A 5 -20.37 30.22 1.96
C GLN A 5 -20.82 30.37 0.50
N TYR A 6 -21.72 29.50 0.05
CA TYR A 6 -22.31 29.58 -1.29
C TYR A 6 -23.81 29.85 -1.20
N GLN A 7 -24.29 30.84 -1.95
CA GLN A 7 -25.71 30.99 -2.21
C GLN A 7 -26.10 30.02 -3.34
N ILE A 8 -27.08 29.15 -3.11
CA ILE A 8 -27.65 28.19 -4.07
C ILE A 8 -29.15 28.47 -4.15
N GLY A 9 -29.56 29.29 -5.13
CA GLY A 9 -30.91 29.83 -5.18
C GLY A 9 -31.23 30.66 -3.92
N PRO A 10 -32.32 30.37 -3.19
CA PRO A 10 -32.68 31.06 -1.95
C PRO A 10 -31.94 30.54 -0.70
N CYS A 11 -31.07 29.55 -0.84
CA CYS A 11 -30.43 28.86 0.28
C CYS A 11 -28.94 29.19 0.36
N THR A 12 -28.38 29.23 1.56
CA THR A 12 -26.96 29.42 1.84
C THR A 12 -26.36 28.11 2.34
N LEU A 13 -25.31 27.64 1.68
CA LEU A 13 -24.50 26.51 2.10
C LEU A 13 -23.27 27.01 2.84
N ASP A 14 -23.15 26.67 4.13
CA ASP A 14 -21.96 26.92 4.93
C ASP A 14 -21.01 25.72 4.85
N CYS A 15 -19.84 25.91 4.24
CA CYS A 15 -18.87 24.84 4.06
C CYS A 15 -18.08 24.50 5.33
N SER A 16 -18.05 25.37 6.33
CA SER A 16 -17.29 25.14 7.57
C SER A 16 -18.01 24.17 8.51
N ILE A 17 -19.34 24.22 8.54
CA ILE A 17 -20.20 23.40 9.42
C ILE A 17 -21.14 22.46 8.67
N MET A 18 -21.06 22.43 7.33
CA MET A 18 -21.83 21.55 6.43
C MET A 18 -23.35 21.72 6.59
N THR A 19 -23.82 22.95 6.68
CA THR A 19 -25.24 23.26 6.87
C THR A 19 -25.82 24.01 5.68
N LEU A 20 -27.04 23.65 5.29
CA LEU A 20 -27.84 24.35 4.29
C LEU A 20 -28.96 25.11 5.01
N SER A 21 -29.02 26.43 4.80
CA SER A 21 -29.98 27.32 5.45
C SER A 21 -30.80 28.07 4.42
N CYS A 22 -32.12 28.15 4.57
CA CYS A 22 -32.97 29.01 3.74
C CYS A 22 -33.96 29.73 4.66
N GLY A 23 -33.83 31.06 4.77
CA GLY A 23 -34.53 31.85 5.79
C GLY A 23 -34.18 31.36 7.21
N ASP A 24 -35.20 31.15 8.05
CA ASP A 24 -35.02 30.77 9.46
C ASP A 24 -34.80 29.25 9.67
N LYS A 25 -34.83 28.45 8.60
CA LYS A 25 -34.66 26.99 8.68
C LYS A 25 -33.27 26.58 8.24
N THR A 26 -32.66 25.69 9.01
CA THR A 26 -31.32 25.14 8.75
C THR A 26 -31.32 23.62 8.87
N ILE A 27 -30.68 22.95 7.92
CA ILE A 27 -30.48 21.49 7.91
C ILE A 27 -28.99 21.20 7.85
N LYS A 28 -28.51 20.36 8.76
CA LYS A 28 -27.13 19.83 8.71
C LYS A 28 -27.06 18.67 7.73
N LEU A 29 -26.15 18.77 6.76
CA LEU A 29 -25.92 17.72 5.78
C LEU A 29 -24.94 16.67 6.34
N SER A 30 -25.11 15.42 5.93
CA SER A 30 -24.07 14.41 6.14
C SER A 30 -22.88 14.67 5.22
N ALA A 31 -21.67 14.24 5.59
CA ALA A 31 -20.45 14.50 4.84
C ALA A 31 -20.59 14.14 3.34
N LYS A 32 -21.12 12.96 3.01
CA LYS A 32 -21.28 12.50 1.61
C LYS A 32 -22.38 13.24 0.82
N VAL A 33 -23.33 13.85 1.50
CA VAL A 33 -24.37 14.70 0.88
C VAL A 33 -23.78 16.08 0.60
N PHE A 34 -23.03 16.62 1.56
CA PHE A 34 -22.30 17.87 1.42
C PHE A 34 -21.25 17.80 0.31
N GLU A 35 -20.40 16.76 0.30
CA GLU A 35 -19.38 16.53 -0.73
C GLU A 35 -19.99 16.47 -2.13
N LEU A 36 -21.14 15.80 -2.30
CA LEU A 36 -21.82 15.76 -3.59
C LEU A 36 -22.39 17.11 -4.01
N LEU A 37 -22.98 17.86 -3.08
CA LEU A 37 -23.48 19.21 -3.38
C LEU A 37 -22.32 20.15 -3.75
N LYS A 38 -21.18 20.04 -3.07
CA LYS A 38 -19.97 20.81 -3.39
C LYS A 38 -19.38 20.43 -4.74
N LEU A 39 -19.36 19.13 -5.06
CA LEU A 39 -18.91 18.64 -6.36
C LEU A 39 -19.75 19.22 -7.51
N PHE A 40 -21.07 19.37 -7.33
CA PHE A 40 -21.90 20.08 -8.30
C PHE A 40 -21.50 21.56 -8.45
N ILE A 41 -21.27 22.27 -7.33
CA ILE A 41 -20.87 23.69 -7.35
C ILE A 41 -19.55 23.89 -8.10
N ASP A 42 -18.58 23.00 -7.89
CA ASP A 42 -17.22 23.14 -8.43
C ASP A 42 -17.05 22.59 -9.84
N SER A 43 -18.02 21.80 -10.34
CA SER A 43 -17.96 21.23 -11.69
C SER A 43 -18.41 22.22 -12.77
N PRO A 44 -17.81 22.21 -13.97
CA PRO A 44 -18.26 23.02 -15.11
C PRO A 44 -19.74 22.79 -15.41
N ASP A 45 -20.47 23.89 -15.64
CA ASP A 45 -21.92 23.91 -15.87
C ASP A 45 -22.77 23.23 -14.76
N HIS A 46 -22.14 22.97 -13.62
CA HIS A 46 -22.68 22.21 -12.50
C HIS A 46 -23.20 20.82 -12.88
N ILE A 47 -22.54 20.18 -13.85
CA ILE A 47 -22.86 18.83 -14.33
C ILE A 47 -21.92 17.82 -13.69
N VAL A 48 -22.48 16.78 -13.05
CA VAL A 48 -21.71 15.69 -12.45
C VAL A 48 -22.25 14.35 -12.93
N SER A 49 -21.36 13.56 -13.54
CA SER A 49 -21.68 12.18 -13.91
C SER A 49 -21.68 11.29 -12.66
N ARG A 50 -22.50 10.23 -12.66
CA ARG A 50 -22.50 9.24 -11.57
C ARG A 50 -21.11 8.64 -11.35
N GLN A 51 -20.40 8.35 -12.44
CA GLN A 51 -19.04 7.80 -12.39
C GLN A 51 -18.06 8.78 -11.73
N THR A 52 -18.09 10.04 -12.14
CA THR A 52 -17.27 11.11 -11.56
C THR A 52 -17.54 11.26 -10.06
N ALA A 53 -18.81 11.28 -9.64
CA ALA A 53 -19.13 11.35 -8.23
C ALA A 53 -18.62 10.12 -7.45
N ILE A 54 -18.74 8.91 -7.99
CA ILE A 54 -18.21 7.69 -7.37
C ILE A 54 -16.68 7.73 -7.25
N ASP A 55 -16.00 8.18 -8.31
CA ASP A 55 -14.55 8.27 -8.34
C ASP A 55 -14.02 9.35 -7.37
N THR A 56 -14.73 10.47 -7.22
CA THR A 56 -14.31 11.60 -6.35
C THR A 56 -14.74 11.46 -4.90
N ILE A 57 -15.94 10.95 -4.61
CA ILE A 57 -16.53 10.93 -3.26
C ILE A 57 -16.37 9.55 -2.60
N TRP A 58 -16.28 8.49 -3.38
CA TRP A 58 -16.16 7.11 -2.88
C TRP A 58 -14.89 6.42 -3.39
N ASP A 59 -13.87 7.16 -3.83
CA ASP A 59 -12.56 6.66 -4.28
C ASP A 59 -12.65 5.55 -5.35
N GLY A 60 -13.66 5.62 -6.22
CA GLY A 60 -13.91 4.63 -7.26
C GLY A 60 -14.53 3.32 -6.75
N ASN A 61 -14.90 3.25 -5.47
CA ASN A 61 -15.64 2.12 -4.89
C ASN A 61 -17.08 2.09 -5.43
N GLN A 62 -17.27 1.40 -6.56
CA GLN A 62 -18.56 1.27 -7.24
C GLN A 62 -19.65 0.61 -6.38
N ALA A 63 -19.28 -0.35 -5.52
CA ALA A 63 -20.24 -1.12 -4.73
C ALA A 63 -20.98 -0.24 -3.69
N VAL A 64 -20.22 0.60 -2.98
CA VAL A 64 -20.76 1.55 -2.01
C VAL A 64 -21.23 2.82 -2.72
N GLY A 65 -20.49 3.26 -3.74
CA GLY A 65 -20.71 4.50 -4.46
C GLY A 65 -22.00 4.54 -5.28
N GLU A 66 -22.47 3.45 -5.88
CA GLU A 66 -23.74 3.45 -6.63
C GLU A 66 -24.95 3.73 -5.73
N LYS A 67 -25.01 3.03 -4.59
CA LYS A 67 -26.06 3.23 -3.57
C LYS A 67 -25.87 4.58 -2.86
N GLY A 68 -24.63 4.92 -2.54
CA GLY A 68 -24.24 6.17 -1.91
C GLY A 68 -24.63 7.39 -2.75
N PHE A 69 -24.31 7.40 -4.04
CA PHE A 69 -24.67 8.46 -4.97
C PHE A 69 -26.18 8.61 -5.09
N THR A 70 -26.90 7.51 -5.31
CA THR A 70 -28.37 7.55 -5.42
C THR A 70 -29.02 8.08 -4.14
N ASN A 71 -28.53 7.64 -2.98
CA ASN A 71 -29.00 8.13 -1.68
C ASN A 71 -28.65 9.60 -1.44
N SER A 72 -27.43 10.03 -1.80
CA SER A 72 -27.01 11.43 -1.67
C SER A 72 -27.83 12.36 -2.57
N VAL A 73 -28.08 11.98 -3.83
CA VAL A 73 -28.98 12.73 -4.73
C VAL A 73 -30.39 12.86 -4.14
N TRP A 74 -30.91 11.77 -3.56
CA TRP A 74 -32.20 11.79 -2.87
C TRP A 74 -32.19 12.70 -1.63
N LEU A 75 -31.16 12.61 -0.80
CA LEU A 75 -31.00 13.44 0.40
C LEU A 75 -30.82 14.93 0.08
N ILE A 76 -30.12 15.28 -1.00
CA ILE A 76 -30.02 16.66 -1.49
C ILE A 76 -31.43 17.17 -1.83
N ARG A 77 -32.18 16.44 -2.68
CA ARG A 77 -33.56 16.83 -3.04
C ARG A 77 -34.47 16.97 -1.83
N LYS A 78 -34.39 16.01 -0.89
CA LYS A 78 -35.16 16.06 0.35
C LYS A 78 -34.78 17.28 1.21
N SER A 79 -33.49 17.58 1.36
CA SER A 79 -33.02 18.71 2.18
C SER A 79 -33.56 20.05 1.67
N PHE A 80 -33.53 20.29 0.35
CA PHE A 80 -34.12 21.50 -0.24
C PHE A 80 -35.66 21.51 -0.14
N LYS A 81 -36.32 20.36 -0.28
CA LYS A 81 -37.77 20.24 -0.11
C LYS A 81 -38.22 20.51 1.34
N ASP A 82 -37.48 20.01 2.33
CA ASP A 82 -37.75 20.24 3.76
C ASP A 82 -37.54 21.73 4.14
N LEU A 83 -36.75 22.46 3.33
CA LEU A 83 -36.56 23.92 3.38
C LEU A 83 -37.56 24.69 2.48
N HIS A 84 -38.63 24.03 2.03
CA HIS A 84 -39.73 24.60 1.22
C HIS A 84 -39.32 25.11 -0.17
N ILE A 85 -38.27 24.53 -0.76
CA ILE A 85 -37.89 24.80 -2.14
C ILE A 85 -38.52 23.75 -3.05
N GLU A 86 -39.55 24.14 -3.80
CA GLU A 86 -40.33 23.24 -4.66
C GLU A 86 -39.78 23.12 -6.10
N ALA A 87 -38.68 23.80 -6.42
CA ALA A 87 -38.07 23.75 -7.75
C ALA A 87 -37.31 22.43 -7.99
N ASP A 88 -37.30 21.96 -9.24
CA ASP A 88 -36.50 20.81 -9.69
C ASP A 88 -35.01 21.16 -9.65
N LEU A 89 -34.36 20.95 -8.51
CA LEU A 89 -32.98 21.40 -8.29
C LEU A 89 -31.93 20.58 -9.05
N LEU A 90 -32.20 19.28 -9.29
CA LEU A 90 -31.29 18.36 -9.98
C LEU A 90 -31.98 17.75 -11.20
N LEU A 91 -31.61 18.20 -12.40
CA LEU A 91 -32.07 17.62 -13.67
C LEU A 91 -31.19 16.43 -14.07
N THR A 92 -31.79 15.42 -14.70
CA THR A 92 -31.04 14.26 -15.24
C THR A 92 -30.77 14.48 -16.73
N LEU A 93 -29.50 14.54 -17.10
CA LEU A 93 -29.04 14.70 -18.48
C LEU A 93 -28.59 13.33 -19.03
N PRO A 94 -29.22 12.79 -20.08
CA PRO A 94 -28.84 11.52 -20.66
C PRO A 94 -27.36 11.48 -21.04
N LYS A 95 -26.66 10.41 -20.63
CA LYS A 95 -25.23 10.16 -20.89
C LYS A 95 -24.22 11.14 -20.26
N LEU A 96 -24.68 12.26 -19.68
CA LEU A 96 -23.81 13.26 -19.04
C LEU A 96 -23.88 13.18 -17.51
N GLY A 97 -25.05 12.88 -16.93
CA GLY A 97 -25.20 12.78 -15.48
C GLY A 97 -26.35 13.60 -14.93
N TYR A 98 -26.09 14.30 -13.84
CA TYR A 98 -27.05 15.20 -13.20
C TYR A 98 -26.53 16.64 -13.29
N GLN A 99 -27.44 17.60 -13.35
CA GLN A 99 -27.10 19.02 -13.34
C GLN A 99 -27.81 19.74 -12.19
N LEU A 100 -27.07 20.51 -11.40
CA LEU A 100 -27.62 21.44 -10.42
C LEU A 100 -28.04 22.74 -11.13
N VAL A 101 -29.33 23.04 -11.12
CA VAL A 101 -29.90 24.13 -11.95
C VAL A 101 -30.26 25.41 -11.19
N LEU A 102 -30.10 25.41 -9.86
CA LEU A 102 -30.27 26.62 -9.07
C LEU A 102 -29.07 27.57 -9.32
N PRO A 103 -29.29 28.90 -9.35
CA PRO A 103 -28.21 29.86 -9.53
C PRO A 103 -27.26 29.82 -8.33
N ILE A 104 -25.95 29.81 -8.59
CA ILE A 104 -24.93 29.68 -7.54
C ILE A 104 -24.01 30.90 -7.53
N SER A 105 -23.75 31.46 -6.35
CA SER A 105 -22.75 32.52 -6.15
C SER A 105 -21.99 32.35 -4.83
N LEU A 106 -20.74 32.79 -4.79
CA LEU A 106 -19.94 32.79 -3.56
C LEU A 106 -20.31 34.02 -2.71
N ILE A 107 -20.61 33.82 -1.43
CA ILE A 107 -20.84 34.90 -0.46
C ILE A 107 -19.51 35.24 0.19
N SER A 108 -18.96 36.40 -0.14
CA SER A 108 -17.77 36.93 0.52
C SER A 108 -18.19 37.77 1.72
N SER A 109 -17.78 37.39 2.92
CA SER A 109 -18.01 38.17 4.14
C SER A 109 -17.09 39.39 4.16
N ALA A 110 -17.55 40.52 3.62
CA ALA A 110 -17.05 41.84 3.99
C ALA A 110 -17.99 42.42 5.06
N ASN A 111 -17.41 42.77 6.22
CA ASN A 111 -18.09 43.26 7.42
C ASN A 111 -19.18 44.31 7.14
N GLU A 112 -20.31 44.14 7.82
CA GLU A 112 -21.30 45.19 8.07
C GLU A 112 -20.72 46.26 9.00
N GLU A 113 -20.90 47.54 8.65
CA GLU A 113 -21.12 48.60 9.63
C GLU A 113 -22.57 49.09 9.51
N THR A 114 -23.31 48.84 10.59
CA THR A 114 -24.57 49.47 11.05
C THR A 114 -24.33 50.99 11.23
N SER A 115 -25.24 51.97 11.19
CA SER A 115 -26.68 52.06 11.39
C SER A 115 -27.17 53.50 11.12
N LEU A 116 -28.41 53.64 10.63
CA LEU A 116 -29.45 54.64 10.98
C LEU A 116 -29.09 56.14 11.14
N SER A 117 -29.60 56.99 10.24
CA SER A 117 -30.71 57.94 10.55
C SER A 117 -31.03 58.91 9.40
N ASP A 118 -32.34 59.09 9.17
CA ASP A 118 -32.98 60.20 8.44
C ASP A 118 -32.42 61.56 8.85
N ILE A 119 -31.98 62.39 7.89
CA ILE A 119 -32.37 63.81 7.84
C ILE A 119 -32.45 64.26 6.37
N THR A 120 -33.61 64.79 6.01
CA THR A 120 -33.97 65.41 4.73
C THR A 120 -33.07 66.59 4.37
N HIS A 121 -32.58 66.61 3.12
CA HIS A 121 -31.95 67.78 2.50
C HIS A 121 -32.94 68.95 2.35
N LYS A 122 -32.58 70.13 2.88
CA LYS A 122 -32.92 71.42 2.26
C LYS A 122 -31.68 72.03 1.59
N LYS A 123 -31.93 72.64 0.43
CA LYS A 123 -31.04 73.17 -0.61
C LYS A 123 -29.94 74.13 -0.11
N ALA A 124 -28.79 74.15 -0.79
CA ALA A 124 -28.42 75.13 -1.83
C ALA A 124 -26.89 75.39 -1.90
N GLY A 125 -26.37 75.59 -3.12
CA GLY A 125 -25.20 76.47 -3.35
C GLY A 125 -23.99 75.83 -4.03
N ARG A 126 -23.85 76.11 -5.33
CA ARG A 126 -22.82 75.64 -6.28
C ARG A 126 -21.58 76.56 -6.27
N LYS A 127 -20.36 75.99 -6.41
CA LYS A 127 -19.18 76.48 -7.17
C LYS A 127 -17.97 75.53 -6.92
N HIS A 128 -16.99 75.51 -7.86
CA HIS A 128 -15.58 75.07 -7.75
C HIS A 128 -15.14 74.19 -8.94
N THR A 129 -14.68 74.82 -10.04
CA THR A 129 -14.26 74.12 -11.28
C THR A 129 -12.74 74.10 -11.51
N VAL A 130 -11.91 74.54 -10.57
CA VAL A 130 -10.44 74.59 -10.76
C VAL A 130 -9.68 73.57 -9.89
N LEU A 131 -10.31 73.02 -8.85
CA LEU A 131 -9.75 71.93 -8.03
C LEU A 131 -9.82 70.56 -8.75
N ALA A 132 -10.67 70.44 -9.77
CA ALA A 132 -10.96 69.18 -10.46
C ALA A 132 -9.78 68.63 -11.27
N VAL A 133 -8.90 69.49 -11.82
CA VAL A 133 -7.81 69.04 -12.69
C VAL A 133 -6.66 68.43 -11.88
N PHE A 134 -6.31 69.03 -10.73
CA PHE A 134 -5.28 68.48 -9.84
C PHE A 134 -5.75 67.21 -9.12
N VAL A 135 -7.03 67.14 -8.76
CA VAL A 135 -7.63 65.91 -8.24
C VAL A 135 -7.60 64.82 -9.30
N LEU A 136 -7.91 65.13 -10.57
CA LEU A 136 -7.88 64.13 -11.63
C LEU A 136 -6.47 63.58 -11.90
N ALA A 137 -5.45 64.44 -11.93
CA ALA A 137 -4.06 64.01 -12.10
C ALA A 137 -3.58 63.15 -10.92
N PHE A 138 -3.95 63.51 -9.69
CA PHE A 138 -3.62 62.75 -8.48
C PHE A 138 -4.37 61.41 -8.43
N VAL A 139 -5.62 61.38 -8.87
CA VAL A 139 -6.42 60.15 -9.00
C VAL A 139 -5.85 59.23 -10.08
N ILE A 140 -5.35 59.76 -11.20
CA ILE A 140 -4.69 58.96 -12.25
C ILE A 140 -3.38 58.35 -11.73
N LEU A 141 -2.61 59.11 -10.95
CA LEU A 141 -1.37 58.63 -10.35
C LEU A 141 -1.63 57.59 -9.24
N LEU A 142 -2.67 57.80 -8.43
CA LEU A 142 -3.14 56.84 -7.43
C LEU A 142 -3.72 55.58 -8.07
N SER A 143 -4.44 55.70 -9.18
CA SER A 143 -4.98 54.54 -9.90
C SER A 143 -3.90 53.80 -10.69
N TYR A 144 -2.86 54.48 -11.19
CA TYR A 144 -1.70 53.81 -11.79
C TYR A 144 -0.83 53.10 -10.74
N SER A 145 -0.58 53.74 -9.59
CA SER A 145 0.13 53.08 -8.48
C SER A 145 -0.68 51.96 -7.84
N ALA A 146 -1.99 52.14 -7.67
CA ALA A 146 -2.89 51.06 -7.26
C ALA A 146 -2.96 49.96 -8.31
N TYR A 147 -2.91 50.25 -9.61
CA TYR A 147 -2.86 49.24 -10.66
C TYR A 147 -1.55 48.46 -10.62
N GLN A 148 -0.40 49.11 -10.42
CA GLN A 148 0.89 48.43 -10.28
C GLN A 148 0.98 47.63 -8.98
N PHE A 149 0.40 48.13 -7.88
CA PHE A 149 0.27 47.43 -6.61
C PHE A 149 -0.65 46.22 -6.74
N ILE A 150 -1.84 46.38 -7.33
CA ILE A 150 -2.77 45.29 -7.61
C ILE A 150 -2.10 44.27 -8.53
N LYS A 151 -1.36 44.69 -9.57
CA LYS A 151 -0.64 43.79 -10.47
C LYS A 151 0.47 43.00 -9.75
N SER A 152 1.15 43.58 -8.75
CA SER A 152 2.08 42.83 -7.89
C SER A 152 1.38 41.85 -6.93
N PHE A 153 0.06 41.93 -6.79
CA PHE A 153 -0.79 40.99 -6.04
C PHE A 153 -1.69 40.12 -6.92
N THR A 154 -1.75 40.34 -8.25
CA THR A 154 -2.65 39.66 -9.21
C THR A 154 -1.96 39.00 -10.39
N GLU A 155 -0.63 38.99 -10.42
CA GLU A 155 0.04 37.78 -10.90
C GLU A 155 0.11 36.82 -9.71
N PRO A 156 -0.86 35.89 -9.54
CA PRO A 156 -0.46 34.64 -8.92
C PRO A 156 0.66 34.15 -9.82
N GLU A 157 1.88 34.08 -9.28
CA GLU A 157 2.82 33.06 -9.68
C GLU A 157 1.96 31.81 -9.81
N ALA A 158 1.68 31.42 -11.06
CA ALA A 158 0.69 30.41 -11.36
C ALA A 158 1.02 29.27 -10.41
N ALA A 159 0.12 29.00 -9.44
CA ALA A 159 0.28 27.90 -8.53
C ALA A 159 0.46 26.73 -9.47
N ALA A 160 1.72 26.31 -9.63
CA ALA A 160 2.07 25.24 -10.51
C ALA A 160 1.15 24.14 -10.04
N ALA A 161 0.25 23.68 -10.92
CA ALA A 161 -0.48 22.46 -10.65
C ALA A 161 0.59 21.49 -10.19
N LEU A 162 0.63 21.16 -8.88
CA LEU A 162 1.73 20.43 -8.28
C LEU A 162 1.86 19.18 -9.13
N ALA A 163 2.87 19.17 -10.00
CA ALA A 163 3.11 18.06 -10.88
C ALA A 163 3.27 16.88 -9.92
N SER A 164 2.46 15.82 -10.08
CA SER A 164 2.66 14.62 -9.27
C SER A 164 4.17 14.32 -9.28
N PRO A 165 4.82 14.26 -8.10
CA PRO A 165 6.28 14.26 -8.03
C PRO A 165 6.83 13.19 -8.96
N ILE A 166 7.78 13.57 -9.82
CA ILE A 166 8.27 12.68 -10.87
C ILE A 166 9.05 11.55 -10.19
N LYS A 167 8.42 10.38 -10.12
CA LYS A 167 9.06 9.16 -9.63
C LYS A 167 10.15 8.75 -10.60
N SER A 168 11.38 8.68 -10.11
CA SER A 168 12.55 8.19 -10.83
C SER A 168 13.08 6.92 -10.15
N LYS A 169 13.54 5.97 -10.96
CA LYS A 169 14.19 4.76 -10.44
C LYS A 169 15.67 5.10 -10.21
N VAL A 170 16.15 4.95 -8.97
CA VAL A 170 17.53 5.31 -8.59
C VAL A 170 18.44 4.09 -8.66
N THR A 171 17.93 2.95 -8.24
CA THR A 171 18.63 1.64 -8.27
C THR A 171 17.68 0.52 -8.67
N ASN A 172 18.24 -0.63 -9.04
CA ASN A 172 17.51 -1.80 -9.50
C ASN A 172 18.32 -3.10 -9.30
N PHE A 173 19.17 -3.18 -8.27
CA PHE A 173 20.06 -4.30 -8.06
C PHE A 173 19.29 -5.51 -7.51
N GLU A 174 19.74 -6.72 -7.85
CA GLU A 174 19.14 -7.94 -7.34
C GLU A 174 19.35 -8.05 -5.82
N GLY A 175 18.27 -8.13 -5.04
CA GLY A 175 18.33 -8.24 -3.59
C GLY A 175 17.51 -7.16 -2.89
N VAL A 176 17.82 -6.92 -1.61
CA VAL A 176 17.14 -5.95 -0.75
C VAL A 176 18.06 -4.74 -0.57
N GLU A 177 17.61 -3.57 -1.02
CA GLU A 177 18.25 -2.28 -0.81
C GLU A 177 17.51 -1.48 0.29
N GLU A 178 18.17 -1.27 1.42
CA GLU A 178 17.58 -0.68 2.64
C GLU A 178 18.57 0.21 3.38
N HIS A 179 18.14 0.82 4.50
CA HIS A 179 18.97 1.67 5.35
C HIS A 179 19.69 2.71 4.49
N ILE A 180 18.91 3.55 3.80
CA ILE A 180 19.44 4.53 2.88
C ILE A 180 19.79 5.84 3.59
N ALA A 181 20.86 6.49 3.13
CA ALA A 181 21.27 7.81 3.57
C ALA A 181 21.94 8.58 2.42
N VAL A 182 21.37 9.73 2.05
CA VAL A 182 21.95 10.62 1.04
C VAL A 182 23.08 11.47 1.65
N SER A 183 24.14 11.75 0.89
CA SER A 183 25.22 12.63 1.33
C SER A 183 24.74 14.08 1.44
N ASN A 184 25.42 14.88 2.28
CA ASN A 184 25.06 16.28 2.50
C ASN A 184 25.20 17.11 1.21
N ASP A 185 26.14 16.75 0.33
CA ASP A 185 26.31 17.37 -0.98
C ASP A 185 25.35 16.87 -2.07
N GLY A 186 24.48 15.91 -1.75
CA GLY A 186 23.48 15.33 -2.65
C GLY A 186 24.04 14.47 -3.78
N LYS A 187 25.35 14.20 -3.82
CA LYS A 187 25.99 13.46 -4.93
C LYS A 187 26.02 11.95 -4.74
N TYR A 188 25.88 11.47 -3.51
CA TYR A 188 26.03 10.06 -3.18
C TYR A 188 24.86 9.54 -2.34
N LEU A 189 24.54 8.27 -2.53
CA LEU A 189 23.59 7.53 -1.72
C LEU A 189 24.31 6.34 -1.09
N ALA A 190 24.41 6.33 0.24
CA ALA A 190 24.83 5.15 0.99
C ALA A 190 23.60 4.27 1.25
N MET A 191 23.79 2.95 1.15
CA MET A 191 22.74 1.97 1.42
C MET A 191 23.29 0.68 1.97
N GLN A 192 22.48 -0.03 2.74
CA GLN A 192 22.64 -1.46 2.92
C GLN A 192 22.11 -2.19 1.69
N TRP A 193 22.90 -3.09 1.11
CA TRP A 193 22.44 -4.02 0.09
C TRP A 193 22.68 -5.46 0.53
N ARG A 194 21.65 -6.28 0.40
CA ARG A 194 21.66 -7.71 0.71
C ARG A 194 21.23 -8.52 -0.50
N ASN A 195 22.09 -9.41 -0.97
CA ASN A 195 21.74 -10.38 -2.01
C ASN A 195 21.66 -11.80 -1.44
N GLY A 196 20.49 -12.43 -1.54
CA GLY A 196 20.25 -13.79 -1.06
C GLY A 196 20.38 -13.94 0.46
N GLN A 197 21.18 -14.92 0.90
CA GLN A 197 21.41 -15.23 2.32
C GLN A 197 22.66 -14.56 2.90
N GLN A 198 23.35 -13.73 2.11
CA GLN A 198 24.56 -13.05 2.59
C GLN A 198 24.19 -11.98 3.64
N PRO A 199 25.08 -11.68 4.60
CA PRO A 199 24.89 -10.52 5.46
C PRO A 199 24.83 -9.23 4.64
N GLY A 200 23.98 -8.28 5.04
CA GLY A 200 23.91 -6.97 4.39
C GLY A 200 25.24 -6.22 4.52
N LYS A 201 25.67 -5.55 3.44
CA LYS A 201 26.88 -4.69 3.43
C LYS A 201 26.52 -3.27 3.06
N ILE A 202 27.41 -2.35 3.40
CA ILE A 202 27.28 -0.94 3.05
C ILE A 202 27.93 -0.67 1.69
N TYR A 203 27.16 -0.02 0.84
CA TYR A 203 27.56 0.42 -0.48
C TYR A 203 27.27 1.90 -0.68
N ILE A 204 28.01 2.53 -1.60
CA ILE A 204 27.75 3.90 -2.06
C ILE A 204 27.47 3.88 -3.58
N LYS A 205 26.38 4.54 -3.97
CA LYS A 205 26.01 4.85 -5.36
C LYS A 205 26.17 6.34 -5.61
N GLU A 206 26.81 6.70 -6.71
CA GLU A 206 26.82 8.07 -7.22
C GLU A 206 25.50 8.40 -7.93
N LEU A 207 24.86 9.51 -7.54
CA LEU A 207 23.54 9.92 -8.00
C LEU A 207 23.58 10.74 -9.30
N ASN A 208 24.68 11.45 -9.56
CA ASN A 208 24.85 12.27 -10.76
C ASN A 208 25.20 11.46 -12.02
N ASN A 209 25.51 10.18 -11.85
CA ASN A 209 25.89 9.29 -12.93
C ASN A 209 25.21 7.93 -12.76
N ASN A 210 24.13 7.72 -13.52
CA ASN A 210 23.34 6.49 -13.47
C ASN A 210 24.17 5.23 -13.79
N ASP A 211 25.20 5.34 -14.64
CA ASP A 211 26.05 4.21 -15.03
C ASP A 211 27.23 3.97 -14.08
N SER A 212 27.39 4.80 -13.04
CA SER A 212 28.45 4.65 -12.05
C SER A 212 28.29 3.34 -11.26
N PRO A 213 29.35 2.52 -11.11
CA PRO A 213 29.27 1.25 -10.40
C PRO A 213 29.03 1.45 -8.90
N LEU A 214 28.41 0.45 -8.27
CA LEU A 214 28.18 0.44 -6.83
C LEU A 214 29.51 0.18 -6.09
N LYS A 215 29.90 1.06 -5.16
CA LYS A 215 31.16 0.97 -4.42
C LYS A 215 30.94 0.30 -3.06
N LEU A 216 31.54 -0.87 -2.84
CA LEU A 216 31.55 -1.54 -1.53
C LEU A 216 32.38 -0.75 -0.50
N ILE A 217 31.82 -0.51 0.68
CA ILE A 217 32.45 0.27 1.76
C ILE A 217 32.84 -0.60 2.95
N SER A 218 32.05 -1.63 3.24
CA SER A 218 32.23 -2.48 4.41
C SER A 218 32.63 -3.89 3.97
N PHE A 219 33.81 -4.35 4.42
CA PHE A 219 34.49 -5.52 3.85
C PHE A 219 34.44 -6.77 4.73
N VAL A 220 33.97 -6.62 5.97
CA VAL A 220 33.96 -7.72 6.96
C VAL A 220 32.74 -8.58 6.74
N ASP A 221 32.86 -9.91 6.84
CA ASP A 221 31.73 -10.82 6.69
C ASP A 221 30.81 -10.84 7.93
N SER A 222 30.10 -9.73 8.14
CA SER A 222 29.13 -9.53 9.21
C SER A 222 27.95 -8.71 8.70
N GLU A 223 26.84 -8.72 9.44
CA GLU A 223 25.67 -7.92 9.09
C GLU A 223 25.99 -6.43 9.36
N GLU A 224 25.91 -5.59 8.35
CA GLU A 224 26.28 -4.18 8.43
C GLU A 224 25.18 -3.28 7.84
N ALA A 225 24.72 -2.30 8.62
CA ALA A 225 23.49 -1.55 8.33
C ALA A 225 23.54 -0.09 8.84
N SER A 226 22.44 0.65 8.64
CA SER A 226 22.22 2.02 9.14
C SER A 226 23.40 2.98 8.87
N PRO A 227 23.82 3.17 7.60
CA PRO A 227 24.86 4.12 7.26
C PRO A 227 24.43 5.56 7.55
N ALA A 228 25.36 6.40 7.98
CA ALA A 228 25.16 7.84 8.13
C ALA A 228 26.42 8.62 7.76
N TRP A 229 26.24 9.72 7.02
CA TRP A 229 27.30 10.58 6.55
C TRP A 229 27.72 11.61 7.60
N SER A 230 29.02 11.82 7.76
CA SER A 230 29.53 12.95 8.54
C SER A 230 29.19 14.28 7.85
N PRO A 231 29.17 15.42 8.57
CA PRO A 231 28.85 16.74 7.98
C PRO A 231 29.60 17.11 6.69
N SER A 232 30.86 16.67 6.58
CA SER A 232 31.78 16.92 5.46
C SER A 232 31.75 15.83 4.38
N ASP A 233 30.91 14.80 4.52
CA ASP A 233 30.83 13.61 3.66
C ASP A 233 32.15 12.81 3.53
N GLN A 234 33.14 13.04 4.42
CA GLN A 234 34.43 12.33 4.38
C GLN A 234 34.43 11.01 5.16
N LYS A 235 33.48 10.83 6.08
CA LYS A 235 33.35 9.63 6.90
C LYS A 235 31.94 9.05 6.77
N LEU A 236 31.85 7.74 6.94
CA LEU A 236 30.58 7.03 7.02
C LEU A 236 30.54 6.22 8.31
N ALA A 237 29.57 6.52 9.16
CA ALA A 237 29.27 5.69 10.33
C ALA A 237 28.26 4.61 9.95
N TYR A 238 28.34 3.44 10.58
CA TYR A 238 27.43 2.33 10.34
C TYR A 238 27.47 1.36 11.52
N VAL A 239 26.46 0.50 11.63
CA VAL A 239 26.49 -0.60 12.61
C VAL A 239 27.05 -1.87 11.99
N ARG A 240 27.79 -2.65 12.79
CA ARG A 240 28.22 -4.01 12.47
C ARG A 240 27.74 -4.96 13.56
N VAL A 241 27.03 -6.01 13.19
CA VAL A 241 26.61 -7.08 14.09
C VAL A 241 27.46 -8.31 13.83
N LEU A 242 28.31 -8.65 14.79
CA LEU A 242 29.17 -9.82 14.72
C LEU A 242 28.35 -11.12 14.84
N ALA A 243 28.92 -12.25 14.42
CA ALA A 243 28.29 -13.56 14.56
C ALA A 243 27.93 -13.92 16.02
N SER A 244 28.60 -13.31 17.00
CA SER A 244 28.27 -13.44 18.44
C SER A 244 27.00 -12.70 18.86
N GLY A 245 26.43 -11.86 17.99
CA GLY A 245 25.31 -10.96 18.30
C GLY A 245 25.73 -9.60 18.87
N VAL A 246 27.03 -9.36 19.06
CA VAL A 246 27.54 -8.06 19.54
C VAL A 246 27.37 -7.01 18.43
N CYS A 247 26.61 -5.95 18.74
CA CYS A 247 26.47 -4.78 17.90
C CYS A 247 27.62 -3.79 18.16
N GLN A 248 28.29 -3.37 17.10
CA GLN A 248 29.36 -2.37 17.10
C GLN A 248 28.94 -1.14 16.30
N VAL A 249 29.27 0.05 16.80
CA VAL A 249 29.26 1.29 16.00
C VAL A 249 30.63 1.43 15.37
N ARG A 250 30.67 1.58 14.04
CA ARG A 250 31.89 1.68 13.23
C ARG A 250 31.92 3.01 12.50
N VAL A 251 33.12 3.52 12.24
CA VAL A 251 33.35 4.68 11.37
C VAL A 251 34.38 4.33 10.31
N ARG A 252 33.98 4.44 9.05
CA ARG A 252 34.88 4.34 7.90
C ARG A 252 35.34 5.74 7.50
N HIS A 253 36.65 5.94 7.36
CA HIS A 253 37.21 7.13 6.71
C HIS A 253 37.36 6.86 5.22
N LEU A 254 36.65 7.58 4.36
CA LEU A 254 36.48 7.20 2.96
C LEU A 254 37.73 7.43 2.11
N GLN A 255 38.58 8.41 2.48
CA GLN A 255 39.83 8.71 1.78
C GLN A 255 40.96 7.76 2.19
N GLN A 256 41.16 7.57 3.50
CA GLN A 256 42.22 6.72 4.06
C GLN A 256 41.85 5.23 4.02
N ASN A 257 40.58 4.93 3.79
CA ASN A 257 40.03 3.58 3.75
C ASN A 257 40.27 2.79 5.06
N THR A 258 40.21 3.47 6.20
CA THR A 258 40.34 2.91 7.55
C THR A 258 38.97 2.70 8.21
N ASP A 259 38.89 1.80 9.19
CA ASP A 259 37.64 1.39 9.85
C ASP A 259 37.82 1.26 11.37
N ASP A 260 37.27 2.23 12.10
CA ASP A 260 37.45 2.40 13.53
C ASP A 260 36.28 1.82 14.32
N LEU A 261 36.58 1.19 15.47
CA LEU A 261 35.56 0.81 16.45
C LEU A 261 35.28 2.01 17.33
N VAL A 262 34.03 2.48 17.33
CA VAL A 262 33.58 3.56 18.21
C VAL A 262 33.19 2.97 19.56
N THR A 263 32.25 2.03 19.56
CA THR A 263 31.76 1.39 20.77
C THR A 263 31.03 0.09 20.47
N GLU A 264 30.77 -0.70 21.51
CA GLU A 264 29.98 -1.93 21.47
C GLU A 264 28.69 -1.77 22.29
N GLY A 265 27.72 -2.66 22.05
CA GLY A 265 26.44 -2.67 22.74
C GLY A 265 25.41 -1.68 22.16
N CYS A 266 25.57 -1.29 20.88
CA CYS A 266 24.49 -0.61 20.19
C CYS A 266 23.23 -1.48 20.11
N PHE A 267 22.10 -0.83 19.92
CA PHE A 267 20.86 -1.50 19.55
C PHE A 267 20.82 -1.67 18.03
N TYR A 268 20.34 -2.82 17.57
CA TYR A 268 20.08 -3.09 16.16
C TYR A 268 18.81 -3.91 16.02
N LEU A 269 17.94 -3.48 15.12
CA LEU A 269 16.85 -4.28 14.57
C LEU A 269 16.84 -4.09 13.04
N PRO A 270 16.47 -5.13 12.27
CA PRO A 270 16.23 -4.99 10.84
C PRO A 270 15.27 -3.83 10.55
N PHE A 271 15.48 -3.15 9.41
CA PHE A 271 14.69 -2.00 8.93
C PHE A 271 14.73 -0.71 9.78
N LYS A 272 15.31 -0.70 10.99
CA LYS A 272 15.37 0.50 11.84
C LYS A 272 16.69 1.25 11.68
N ARG A 273 16.61 2.54 11.37
CA ARG A 273 17.76 3.45 11.53
C ARG A 273 18.10 3.56 13.00
N VAL A 274 19.39 3.42 13.35
CA VAL A 274 19.84 3.37 14.76
C VAL A 274 20.95 4.35 15.08
N LEU A 275 21.51 5.05 14.09
CA LEU A 275 22.52 6.08 14.30
C LEU A 275 22.41 7.21 13.27
N SER A 276 22.97 8.35 13.63
CA SER A 276 23.17 9.52 12.78
C SER A 276 24.39 10.31 13.26
N TRP A 277 24.87 11.21 12.42
CA TRP A 277 25.84 12.22 12.84
C TRP A 277 25.13 13.45 13.38
N SER A 278 25.83 14.19 14.24
CA SER A 278 25.50 15.59 14.43
C SER A 278 25.53 16.33 13.10
N LYS A 279 24.57 17.23 12.85
CA LYS A 279 24.51 17.96 11.59
C LYS A 279 25.68 18.93 11.40
N ASN A 280 26.12 19.58 12.49
CA ASN A 280 27.06 20.69 12.45
C ASN A 280 28.43 20.35 13.08
N ASP A 281 28.57 19.15 13.64
CA ASP A 281 29.78 18.72 14.34
C ASP A 281 30.35 17.40 13.77
N GLU A 282 31.59 17.47 13.31
CA GLU A 282 32.37 16.34 12.77
C GLU A 282 32.86 15.36 13.84
N ASP A 283 32.74 15.72 15.11
CA ASP A 283 33.19 14.93 16.25
C ASP A 283 32.09 14.09 16.88
N THR A 284 30.81 14.42 16.65
CA THR A 284 29.70 13.86 17.42
C THR A 284 28.85 12.88 16.61
N LEU A 285 28.76 11.64 17.12
CA LEU A 285 27.83 10.61 16.68
C LEU A 285 26.70 10.43 17.67
N ILE A 286 25.50 10.13 17.18
CA ILE A 286 24.35 9.79 18.00
C ILE A 286 23.87 8.40 17.61
N PHE A 287 23.67 7.52 18.59
CA PHE A 287 23.28 6.14 18.34
C PHE A 287 22.37 5.58 19.43
N ALA A 288 21.55 4.61 19.06
CA ALA A 288 20.73 3.84 19.98
C ALA A 288 21.60 2.78 20.68
N LYS A 289 21.56 2.75 22.02
CA LYS A 289 22.33 1.83 22.85
C LYS A 289 21.38 0.92 23.64
N GLN A 290 21.65 -0.38 23.59
CA GLN A 290 20.91 -1.36 24.37
C GLN A 290 21.33 -1.25 25.85
N LEU A 291 20.37 -0.96 26.72
CA LEU A 291 20.50 -1.07 28.18
C LEU A 291 19.81 -2.36 28.65
N THR A 292 19.80 -2.62 29.96
CA THR A 292 19.28 -3.87 30.52
C THR A 292 17.81 -4.15 30.16
N ASP A 293 16.95 -3.13 30.18
CA ASP A 293 15.49 -3.28 30.01
C ASP A 293 14.87 -2.25 29.06
N ARG A 294 15.69 -1.50 28.30
CA ARG A 294 15.28 -0.42 27.40
C ARG A 294 16.38 -0.07 26.41
N VAL A 295 16.07 0.76 25.42
CA VAL A 295 17.06 1.32 24.48
C VAL A 295 16.99 2.83 24.54
N ALA A 296 18.11 3.48 24.80
CA ALA A 296 18.22 4.93 24.89
C ALA A 296 19.22 5.46 23.86
N LEU A 297 19.09 6.74 23.51
CA LEU A 297 20.03 7.41 22.62
C LEU A 297 21.23 7.94 23.40
N PHE A 298 22.41 7.78 22.83
CA PHE A 298 23.68 8.27 23.35
C PHE A 298 24.38 9.12 22.30
N SER A 299 24.97 10.24 22.72
CA SER A 299 26.01 10.90 21.94
C SER A 299 27.37 10.29 22.26
N TYR A 300 28.28 10.33 21.30
CA TYR A 300 29.69 9.96 21.45
C TYR A 300 30.56 11.01 20.77
N SER A 301 31.54 11.53 21.51
CA SER A 301 32.57 12.43 20.97
C SER A 301 33.78 11.62 20.54
N MET A 302 34.17 11.73 19.27
CA MET A 302 35.30 11.01 18.69
C MET A 302 36.64 11.45 19.27
N SER A 303 36.78 12.75 19.59
CA SER A 303 37.99 13.35 20.16
C SER A 303 38.22 12.93 21.61
N THR A 304 37.18 13.00 22.45
CA THR A 304 37.29 12.69 23.89
C THR A 304 37.08 11.20 24.19
N LYS A 305 36.47 10.45 23.26
CA LYS A 305 36.05 9.06 23.42
C LYS A 305 35.05 8.85 24.57
N GLN A 306 34.27 9.88 24.87
CA GLN A 306 33.25 9.84 25.92
C GLN A 306 31.85 9.70 25.32
N SER A 307 30.99 8.95 26.01
CA SER A 307 29.57 8.83 25.69
C SER A 307 28.70 9.53 26.72
N THR A 308 27.66 10.24 26.26
CA THR A 308 26.66 10.89 27.10
C THR A 308 25.26 10.40 26.71
N GLN A 309 24.44 10.04 27.69
CA GLN A 309 23.06 9.61 27.44
C GLN A 309 22.17 10.82 27.14
N LEU A 310 21.46 10.80 26.01
CA LEU A 310 20.60 11.89 25.54
C LEU A 310 19.12 11.71 25.93
N THR A 311 18.64 10.46 25.96
CA THR A 311 17.24 10.16 26.28
C THR A 311 17.11 9.23 27.48
N LYS A 312 16.01 9.37 28.23
CA LYS A 312 15.71 8.59 29.44
C LYS A 312 14.36 7.86 29.26
N PRO A 313 14.28 6.85 28.38
CA PRO A 313 13.05 6.10 28.14
C PRO A 313 12.63 5.30 29.38
N GLY A 314 11.35 4.96 29.47
CA GLY A 314 10.79 4.05 30.46
C GLY A 314 11.27 2.60 30.28
N LYS A 315 10.80 1.72 31.16
CA LYS A 315 11.06 0.28 31.04
C LYS A 315 10.34 -0.28 29.81
N ASN A 316 11.00 -1.12 29.02
CA ASN A 316 10.52 -1.71 27.76
C ASN A 316 10.17 -0.67 26.69
N GLU A 317 10.78 0.51 26.76
CA GLU A 317 10.71 1.52 25.71
C GLU A 317 12.00 1.51 24.88
N VAL A 318 11.85 1.76 23.58
CA VAL A 318 12.96 1.74 22.61
C VAL A 318 13.02 3.06 21.87
N ASP A 319 14.07 3.84 22.12
CA ASP A 319 14.38 5.06 21.36
C ASP A 319 15.34 4.74 20.21
N PHE A 320 14.98 5.13 18.98
CA PHE A 320 15.77 4.88 17.78
C PHE A 320 15.56 5.97 16.72
N SER A 321 16.24 5.84 15.57
CA SER A 321 16.22 6.80 14.46
C SER A 321 16.55 8.25 14.88
N PRO A 322 17.69 8.50 15.55
CA PRO A 322 18.01 9.85 16.00
C PRO A 322 18.26 10.82 14.82
N HIS A 323 17.76 12.05 14.90
CA HIS A 323 18.19 13.17 14.06
C HIS A 323 18.41 14.41 14.95
N GLN A 324 19.63 14.95 14.94
CA GLN A 324 19.90 16.24 15.58
C GLN A 324 19.51 17.36 14.64
N LEU A 325 18.77 18.34 15.14
CA LEU A 325 18.42 19.54 14.38
C LEU A 325 19.60 20.53 14.41
N ILE A 326 19.44 21.71 13.80
CA ILE A 326 20.51 22.74 13.71
C ILE A 326 20.98 23.18 15.10
N ASN A 327 20.07 23.26 16.08
CA ASN A 327 20.40 23.55 17.46
C ASN A 327 20.94 22.28 18.14
N ASN A 328 22.15 22.35 18.71
CA ASN A 328 22.81 21.19 19.32
C ASN A 328 22.02 20.51 20.45
N ASP A 329 21.01 21.19 21.01
CA ASP A 329 20.17 20.68 22.09
C ASP A 329 18.82 20.09 21.62
N GLU A 330 18.57 20.06 20.31
CA GLU A 330 17.33 19.56 19.73
C GLU A 330 17.54 18.24 19.00
N ILE A 331 16.84 17.20 19.46
CA ILE A 331 16.92 15.86 18.88
C ILE A 331 15.53 15.29 18.63
N ALA A 332 15.27 14.93 17.38
CA ALA A 332 14.13 14.13 16.99
C ALA A 332 14.48 12.63 17.07
N PHE A 333 13.51 11.80 17.43
CA PHE A 333 13.65 10.34 17.46
C PHE A 333 12.29 9.64 17.50
N ILE A 334 12.28 8.35 17.14
CA ILE A 334 11.10 7.50 17.33
C ILE A 334 11.23 6.76 18.67
N ARG A 335 10.16 6.77 19.45
CA ARG A 335 10.01 5.93 20.64
C ARG A 335 8.94 4.87 20.41
N GLU A 336 9.30 3.62 20.60
CA GLU A 336 8.37 2.49 20.60
C GLU A 336 8.11 2.00 22.03
N LYS A 337 6.83 1.78 22.37
CA LYS A 337 6.40 1.12 23.61
C LYS A 337 6.11 -0.35 23.31
N SER A 338 7.06 -1.25 23.62
CA SER A 338 6.98 -2.66 23.21
C SER A 338 5.75 -3.41 23.73
N SER A 339 5.12 -2.97 24.83
CA SER A 339 3.90 -3.59 25.37
C SER A 339 2.63 -3.28 24.60
N SER A 340 2.56 -2.12 23.92
CA SER A 340 1.38 -1.67 23.17
C SER A 340 1.61 -1.58 21.66
N LEU A 341 2.85 -1.81 21.18
CA LEU A 341 3.27 -1.60 19.79
C LEU A 341 2.99 -0.18 19.28
N GLN A 342 2.81 0.77 20.20
CA GLN A 342 2.61 2.18 19.86
C GLN A 342 3.95 2.85 19.64
N MET A 343 4.01 3.67 18.60
CA MET A 343 5.16 4.51 18.29
C MET A 343 4.79 5.98 18.35
N SER A 344 5.70 6.79 18.89
CA SER A 344 5.66 8.24 18.79
C SER A 344 6.89 8.76 18.07
N LEU A 345 6.72 9.75 17.21
CA LEU A 345 7.82 10.60 16.75
C LEU A 345 7.92 11.78 17.72
N LEU A 346 9.07 11.92 18.37
CA LEU A 346 9.29 12.87 19.45
C LEU A 346 10.37 13.89 19.04
N LEU A 347 10.22 15.13 19.49
CA LEU A 347 11.24 16.16 19.43
C LEU A 347 11.59 16.59 20.86
N LYS A 348 12.82 16.30 21.30
CA LYS A 348 13.34 16.73 22.60
C LYS A 348 14.13 18.01 22.43
N ARG A 349 13.87 19.00 23.31
CA ARG A 349 14.57 20.29 23.39
C ARG A 349 15.18 20.43 24.78
N GLY A 350 16.51 20.45 24.88
CA GLY A 350 17.19 20.48 26.18
C GLY A 350 16.94 19.23 27.03
N GLU A 351 16.99 19.34 28.37
CA GLU A 351 16.93 18.18 29.29
C GLU A 351 15.53 17.58 29.46
N SER A 352 14.47 18.41 29.48
CA SER A 352 13.14 18.03 29.99
C SER A 352 11.97 18.30 29.05
N ASP A 353 12.16 19.13 28.01
CA ASP A 353 11.09 19.45 27.08
C ASP A 353 11.05 18.39 25.96
N VAL A 354 9.91 17.72 25.81
CA VAL A 354 9.69 16.68 24.81
C VAL A 354 8.30 16.88 24.21
N VAL A 355 8.25 17.10 22.90
CA VAL A 355 7.04 17.32 22.13
C VAL A 355 6.75 16.09 21.28
N ASP A 356 5.52 15.57 21.32
CA ASP A 356 5.04 14.58 20.36
C ASP A 356 4.73 15.27 19.03
N LEU A 357 5.50 14.93 17.98
CA LEU A 357 5.19 15.34 16.61
C LEU A 357 4.13 14.41 16.00
N ILE A 358 4.21 13.13 16.31
CA ILE A 358 3.15 12.13 16.07
C ILE A 358 3.03 11.30 17.34
N ALA A 359 1.85 11.25 17.94
CA ALA A 359 1.63 10.53 19.20
C ALA A 359 0.92 9.18 18.98
N ASN A 360 1.43 8.11 19.60
CA ASN A 360 0.76 6.81 19.75
C ASN A 360 0.20 6.21 18.45
N SER A 361 0.94 6.33 17.35
CA SER A 361 0.58 5.74 16.06
C SER A 361 0.88 4.23 16.06
N VAL A 362 0.06 3.48 15.32
CA VAL A 362 0.18 2.01 15.18
C VAL A 362 1.39 1.63 14.31
N SER A 363 1.88 2.52 13.46
CA SER A 363 3.09 2.26 12.68
C SER A 363 3.76 3.54 12.15
N ILE A 364 4.89 3.93 12.76
CA ILE A 364 5.87 4.87 12.17
C ILE A 364 7.06 4.02 11.73
N ILE A 365 7.43 4.10 10.46
CA ILE A 365 8.44 3.22 9.88
C ILE A 365 9.82 3.89 9.95
N ASP A 366 9.94 5.07 9.36
CA ASP A 366 11.17 5.87 9.31
C ASP A 366 10.82 7.34 9.02
N TYR A 367 11.76 8.25 9.22
CA TYR A 367 11.60 9.66 8.87
C TYR A 367 12.93 10.32 8.52
N ASP A 368 12.91 11.44 7.82
CA ASP A 368 14.09 12.30 7.66
C ASP A 368 13.70 13.77 7.85
N PHE A 369 14.69 14.65 8.03
CA PHE A 369 14.49 16.06 8.32
C PHE A 369 15.13 16.94 7.24
N SER A 370 14.36 17.89 6.71
CA SER A 370 14.85 18.97 5.86
C SER A 370 15.27 20.15 6.72
N TYR A 371 16.56 20.48 6.68
CA TYR A 371 17.13 21.60 7.44
C TYR A 371 16.84 22.93 6.77
N GLN A 372 16.59 22.93 5.46
CA GLN A 372 16.22 24.13 4.72
C GLN A 372 14.76 24.53 4.97
N ASN A 373 13.87 23.55 5.14
CA ASN A 373 12.42 23.78 5.27
C ASN A 373 11.90 23.62 6.70
N ASP A 374 12.76 23.30 7.67
CA ASP A 374 12.39 22.98 9.06
C ASP A 374 11.22 21.99 9.15
N SER A 375 11.28 20.92 8.36
CA SER A 375 10.17 19.97 8.18
C SER A 375 10.64 18.52 8.16
N PHE A 376 9.86 17.63 8.78
CA PHE A 376 10.05 16.20 8.77
C PHE A 376 9.29 15.55 7.60
N TYR A 377 9.92 14.59 6.93
CA TYR A 377 9.26 13.67 6.01
C TYR A 377 9.11 12.33 6.71
N VAL A 378 7.88 11.97 7.08
CA VAL A 378 7.61 10.82 7.95
C VAL A 378 6.84 9.76 7.17
N ASN A 379 7.39 8.55 7.10
CA ASN A 379 6.71 7.38 6.60
C ASN A 379 5.92 6.71 7.73
N HIS A 380 4.59 6.72 7.63
CA HIS A 380 3.69 6.15 8.64
C HIS A 380 2.38 5.64 8.06
N ILE A 381 1.60 4.92 8.87
CA ILE A 381 0.26 4.45 8.51
C ILE A 381 -0.77 5.46 8.99
N GLU A 382 -1.53 6.01 8.04
CA GLU A 382 -2.71 6.83 8.29
C GLU A 382 -3.98 6.05 7.91
N GLY A 383 -4.76 5.65 8.91
CA GLY A 383 -5.92 4.76 8.72
C GLY A 383 -5.50 3.36 8.25
N SER A 384 -5.68 3.08 6.95
CA SER A 384 -5.27 1.82 6.32
C SER A 384 -4.25 2.01 5.19
N ASN A 385 -3.78 3.24 4.98
CA ASN A 385 -2.87 3.59 3.90
C ASN A 385 -1.48 3.91 4.45
N LEU A 386 -0.44 3.45 3.74
CA LEU A 386 0.92 3.92 3.94
C LEU A 386 1.08 5.28 3.26
N VAL A 387 1.53 6.27 4.03
CA VAL A 387 1.66 7.65 3.57
C VAL A 387 3.00 8.23 3.97
N ILE A 388 3.43 9.26 3.23
CA ILE A 388 4.55 10.10 3.63
C ILE A 388 4.03 11.49 3.92
N SER A 389 4.09 11.90 5.18
CA SER A 389 3.63 13.22 5.61
C SER A 389 4.82 14.15 5.79
N LYS A 390 4.71 15.37 5.24
CA LYS A 390 5.55 16.51 5.58
C LYS A 390 4.97 17.16 6.84
N ILE A 391 5.73 17.21 7.92
CA ILE A 391 5.30 17.67 9.25
C ILE A 391 6.22 18.79 9.71
N ASP A 392 5.68 19.86 10.28
CA ASP A 392 6.47 20.95 10.86
C ASP A 392 7.01 20.61 12.27
N LEU A 393 7.79 21.54 12.85
CA LEU A 393 8.36 21.40 14.21
C LEU A 393 7.31 21.38 15.35
N LEU A 394 6.04 21.67 15.05
CA LEU A 394 4.91 21.66 15.98
C LEU A 394 4.06 20.40 15.85
N GLY A 395 4.36 19.51 14.89
CA GLY A 395 3.57 18.31 14.62
C GLY A 395 2.41 18.53 13.64
N ASN A 396 2.29 19.69 13.00
CA ASN A 396 1.24 19.92 12.02
C ASN A 396 1.62 19.29 10.67
N VAL A 397 0.72 18.48 10.12
CA VAL A 397 0.86 17.92 8.77
C VAL A 397 0.63 19.03 7.74
N GLN A 398 1.67 19.40 7.00
CA GLN A 398 1.60 20.40 5.93
C GLN A 398 1.12 19.80 4.62
N HIS A 399 1.60 18.61 4.29
CA HIS A 399 1.32 17.93 3.02
C HIS A 399 1.46 16.42 3.21
N THR A 400 0.61 15.62 2.57
CA THR A 400 0.72 14.15 2.57
C THR A 400 0.85 13.66 1.15
N ILE A 401 1.93 12.92 0.88
CA ILE A 401 2.17 12.23 -0.38
C ILE A 401 1.59 10.82 -0.24
N PRO A 402 0.51 10.47 -0.97
CA PRO A 402 0.00 9.10 -0.97
C PRO A 402 1.03 8.19 -1.64
N PHE A 403 1.36 7.07 -0.99
CA PHE A 403 2.31 6.10 -1.50
C PHE A 403 1.61 4.77 -1.81
N THR A 404 1.96 4.14 -2.93
CA THR A 404 1.49 2.79 -3.29
C THR A 404 2.67 1.84 -3.29
N GLY A 405 2.70 0.87 -2.37
CA GLY A 405 3.78 -0.10 -2.24
C GLY A 405 4.07 -0.44 -0.78
N LEU A 406 5.11 -1.22 -0.56
CA LEU A 406 5.63 -1.51 0.78
C LEU A 406 6.91 -0.69 0.97
N ILE A 407 6.89 0.26 1.90
CA ILE A 407 7.99 1.19 2.14
C ILE A 407 8.75 0.84 3.41
N SER A 408 10.07 0.96 3.38
CA SER A 408 10.93 0.77 4.56
C SER A 408 11.65 2.06 4.91
N SER A 409 12.82 2.34 4.32
CA SER A 409 13.64 3.51 4.66
C SER A 409 13.27 4.76 3.84
N VAL A 410 13.45 5.94 4.44
CA VAL A 410 13.26 7.24 3.78
C VAL A 410 14.43 8.18 4.07
N THR A 411 14.93 8.89 3.07
CA THR A 411 15.91 9.97 3.26
C THR A 411 15.67 11.13 2.29
N TYR A 412 15.98 12.36 2.71
CA TYR A 412 15.71 13.59 1.96
C TYR A 412 16.99 14.39 1.70
N SER A 413 17.13 14.89 0.47
CA SER A 413 18.22 15.77 0.06
C SER A 413 17.71 17.19 -0.12
N ASP A 414 18.15 18.12 0.74
CA ASP A 414 17.89 19.56 0.58
C ASP A 414 18.53 20.11 -0.71
N VAL A 415 19.69 19.59 -1.12
CA VAL A 415 20.42 20.07 -2.32
C VAL A 415 19.68 19.79 -3.62
N THR A 416 19.05 18.61 -3.70
CA THR A 416 18.37 18.16 -4.93
C THR A 416 16.86 18.18 -4.81
N GLU A 417 16.32 18.62 -3.67
CA GLU A 417 14.90 18.61 -3.32
C GLU A 417 14.24 17.24 -3.60
N THR A 418 14.98 16.16 -3.32
CA THR A 418 14.58 14.79 -3.68
C THR A 418 14.41 13.93 -2.43
N LEU A 419 13.26 13.26 -2.36
CA LEU A 419 12.95 12.25 -1.37
C LEU A 419 13.27 10.86 -1.92
N PHE A 420 14.21 10.16 -1.30
CA PHE A 420 14.59 8.79 -1.64
C PHE A 420 13.89 7.81 -0.72
N ILE A 421 13.37 6.72 -1.28
CA ILE A 421 12.58 5.72 -0.55
C ILE A 421 12.99 4.32 -1.00
N SER A 422 13.17 3.41 -0.04
CA SER A 422 13.27 1.97 -0.32
C SER A 422 11.87 1.36 -0.46
N GLU A 423 11.57 0.79 -1.61
CA GLU A 423 10.29 0.15 -1.94
C GLU A 423 10.48 -1.37 -2.12
N HIS A 424 9.84 -2.15 -1.26
CA HIS A 424 9.84 -3.61 -1.35
C HIS A 424 8.96 -4.12 -2.49
N ILE A 425 9.52 -5.09 -3.21
CA ILE A 425 8.88 -5.74 -4.34
C ILE A 425 8.81 -7.24 -4.04
N SER A 426 7.66 -7.72 -3.58
CA SER A 426 7.43 -9.17 -3.46
C SER A 426 6.98 -9.72 -4.83
N LYS A 427 7.82 -10.50 -5.51
CA LYS A 427 7.48 -11.16 -6.78
C LYS A 427 7.25 -12.66 -6.60
N GLU A 428 6.08 -13.12 -7.01
CA GLU A 428 5.79 -14.54 -7.27
C GLU A 428 5.79 -14.84 -8.77
N TYR A 429 6.25 -16.02 -9.12
CA TYR A 429 6.21 -16.54 -10.49
C TYR A 429 5.76 -17.99 -10.50
N ILE A 430 5.34 -18.46 -11.68
CA ILE A 430 4.92 -19.84 -11.91
C ILE A 430 6.04 -20.57 -12.65
N ALA A 431 6.36 -21.77 -12.18
CA ALA A 431 7.28 -22.69 -12.84
C ALA A 431 6.59 -24.02 -13.12
N GLN A 432 6.70 -24.50 -14.36
CA GLN A 432 6.47 -25.91 -14.71
C GLN A 432 7.80 -26.65 -14.58
N LEU A 433 7.83 -27.70 -13.76
CA LEU A 433 9.04 -28.42 -13.39
C LEU A 433 8.91 -29.91 -13.73
N SER A 434 9.93 -30.49 -14.35
CA SER A 434 9.98 -31.91 -14.64
C SER A 434 10.16 -32.74 -13.36
N TYR A 435 9.39 -33.82 -13.20
CA TYR A 435 9.53 -34.76 -12.08
C TYR A 435 10.92 -35.41 -12.05
N GLN A 436 11.52 -35.68 -13.20
CA GLN A 436 12.72 -36.52 -13.30
C GLN A 436 13.99 -35.82 -12.77
N ASN A 437 14.10 -34.50 -12.98
CA ASN A 437 15.33 -33.76 -12.74
C ASN A 437 15.12 -32.34 -12.22
N GLN A 438 13.88 -31.98 -11.83
CA GLN A 438 13.52 -30.63 -11.34
C GLN A 438 13.85 -29.51 -12.35
N LYS A 439 14.04 -29.83 -13.64
CA LYS A 439 14.30 -28.83 -14.67
C LYS A 439 13.06 -27.97 -14.89
N VAL A 440 13.24 -26.65 -14.92
CA VAL A 440 12.21 -25.70 -15.33
C VAL A 440 11.94 -25.87 -16.82
N LEU A 441 10.77 -26.39 -17.16
CA LEU A 441 10.28 -26.54 -18.53
C LEU A 441 9.68 -25.25 -19.06
N ARG A 442 8.99 -24.50 -18.18
CA ARG A 442 8.31 -23.24 -18.51
C ARG A 442 8.28 -22.33 -17.30
N LYS A 443 8.51 -21.03 -17.52
CA LYS A 443 8.43 -19.98 -16.50
C LYS A 443 7.43 -18.91 -16.94
N ILE A 444 6.47 -18.58 -16.08
CA ILE A 444 5.55 -17.46 -16.30
C ILE A 444 5.77 -16.46 -15.16
N SER A 445 6.17 -15.24 -15.52
CA SER A 445 6.49 -14.17 -14.57
C SER A 445 6.13 -12.82 -15.20
N SER A 446 5.92 -11.82 -14.35
CA SER A 446 5.75 -10.42 -14.75
C SER A 446 6.22 -9.49 -13.62
N SER A 447 6.03 -8.19 -13.78
CA SER A 447 6.19 -7.21 -12.69
C SER A 447 5.06 -7.27 -11.65
N SER A 448 4.05 -8.12 -11.87
CA SER A 448 2.91 -8.35 -11.00
C SER A 448 3.00 -9.73 -10.34
N ARG A 449 2.08 -10.03 -9.43
CA ARG A 449 2.02 -11.32 -8.75
C ARG A 449 1.32 -12.33 -9.66
N ASP A 450 2.05 -13.36 -10.08
CA ASP A 450 1.51 -14.45 -10.90
C ASP A 450 1.49 -15.74 -10.09
N MET A 451 0.30 -16.28 -9.82
CA MET A 451 0.10 -17.28 -8.77
C MET A 451 -0.91 -18.37 -9.14
N TYR A 452 -0.83 -19.50 -8.45
CA TYR A 452 -1.84 -20.56 -8.37
C TYR A 452 -2.31 -21.07 -9.73
N ALA A 453 -1.33 -21.49 -10.53
CA ALA A 453 -1.55 -21.96 -11.87
C ALA A 453 -2.26 -23.32 -11.93
N ARG A 454 -2.94 -23.59 -13.05
CA ARG A 454 -3.53 -24.87 -13.45
C ARG A 454 -3.24 -25.12 -14.91
N TYR A 455 -2.83 -26.34 -15.23
CA TYR A 455 -2.55 -26.75 -16.59
C TYR A 455 -3.80 -27.35 -17.25
N SER A 456 -4.06 -27.01 -18.51
CA SER A 456 -5.05 -27.72 -19.32
C SER A 456 -4.36 -28.83 -20.11
N LYS A 457 -4.61 -30.10 -19.75
CA LYS A 457 -4.15 -31.26 -20.54
C LYS A 457 -4.73 -31.27 -21.96
N LYS A 458 -5.86 -30.58 -22.18
CA LYS A 458 -6.54 -30.50 -23.47
C LYS A 458 -5.88 -29.52 -24.44
N THR A 459 -5.46 -28.34 -23.96
CA THR A 459 -4.92 -27.27 -24.83
C THR A 459 -3.42 -27.01 -24.65
N GLY A 460 -2.81 -27.48 -23.55
CA GLY A 460 -1.44 -27.13 -23.16
C GLY A 460 -1.29 -25.72 -22.56
N ASP A 461 -2.40 -25.01 -22.38
CA ASP A 461 -2.42 -23.70 -21.74
C ASP A 461 -2.23 -23.82 -20.23
N ILE A 462 -1.62 -22.79 -19.64
CA ILE A 462 -1.58 -22.59 -18.19
C ILE A 462 -2.52 -21.44 -17.86
N LEU A 463 -3.55 -21.72 -17.08
CA LEU A 463 -4.41 -20.71 -16.49
C LEU A 463 -3.90 -20.36 -15.09
N PHE A 464 -3.89 -19.09 -14.72
CA PHE A 464 -3.32 -18.64 -13.45
C PHE A 464 -3.97 -17.34 -12.97
N LEU A 465 -3.81 -17.07 -11.68
CA LEU A 465 -4.30 -15.85 -11.05
C LEU A 465 -3.22 -14.76 -11.16
N SER A 466 -3.61 -13.55 -11.59
CA SER A 466 -2.69 -12.43 -11.65
C SER A 466 -3.37 -11.08 -11.42
N ASN A 467 -2.64 -10.15 -10.79
CA ASN A 467 -3.08 -8.78 -10.52
C ASN A 467 -2.52 -7.73 -11.49
N ARG A 468 -2.00 -8.15 -12.66
CA ARG A 468 -1.54 -7.26 -13.75
C ARG A 468 -2.54 -6.18 -14.16
N SER A 469 -3.84 -6.40 -13.93
CA SER A 469 -4.95 -5.48 -14.26
C SER A 469 -5.53 -4.76 -13.04
N LYS A 470 -4.75 -4.57 -11.96
CA LYS A 470 -5.17 -4.04 -10.64
C LYS A 470 -6.06 -4.99 -9.84
N LEU A 471 -7.11 -5.56 -10.45
CA LEU A 471 -7.91 -6.64 -9.85
C LEU A 471 -7.27 -8.00 -10.11
N TRP A 472 -7.50 -8.94 -9.20
CA TRP A 472 -7.17 -10.35 -9.44
C TRP A 472 -8.03 -10.89 -10.57
N SER A 473 -7.41 -11.44 -11.61
CA SER A 473 -8.10 -11.99 -12.77
C SER A 473 -7.50 -13.32 -13.18
N THR A 474 -8.27 -14.15 -13.89
CA THR A 474 -7.78 -15.36 -14.51
C THR A 474 -7.12 -15.03 -15.84
N TRP A 475 -5.85 -15.39 -15.97
CA TRP A 475 -5.07 -15.26 -17.19
C TRP A 475 -4.79 -16.63 -17.79
N LYS A 476 -4.77 -16.76 -19.12
CA LYS A 476 -4.17 -17.91 -19.81
C LYS A 476 -2.81 -17.53 -20.37
N ASN A 477 -1.88 -18.48 -20.39
CA ASN A 477 -0.65 -18.41 -21.17
C ASN A 477 -0.58 -19.63 -22.08
N ASN A 478 -0.24 -19.43 -23.35
CA ASN A 478 -0.16 -20.46 -24.40
C ASN A 478 1.30 -20.75 -24.82
N GLN A 479 2.23 -20.65 -23.87
CA GLN A 479 3.70 -20.67 -24.03
C GLN A 479 4.29 -19.40 -24.63
N VAL A 480 3.54 -18.65 -25.43
CA VAL A 480 4.04 -17.44 -26.11
C VAL A 480 3.52 -16.18 -25.45
N THR A 481 2.21 -16.06 -25.27
CA THR A 481 1.57 -14.84 -24.76
C THR A 481 0.66 -15.13 -23.58
N SER A 482 0.50 -14.12 -22.71
CA SER A 482 -0.49 -14.13 -21.64
C SER A 482 -1.69 -13.26 -21.99
N LYS A 483 -2.91 -13.75 -21.78
CA LYS A 483 -4.16 -13.02 -22.02
C LYS A 483 -5.07 -13.09 -20.80
N ASN A 484 -5.67 -11.96 -20.42
CA ASN A 484 -6.64 -11.89 -19.33
C ASN A 484 -8.01 -12.39 -19.83
N LEU A 485 -8.49 -13.50 -19.27
CA LEU A 485 -9.77 -14.11 -19.63
C LEU A 485 -10.95 -13.45 -18.91
N THR A 486 -10.75 -12.96 -17.68
CA THR A 486 -11.84 -12.41 -16.84
C THR A 486 -11.77 -10.89 -16.72
N LYS A 487 -11.27 -10.22 -17.77
CA LYS A 487 -11.07 -8.77 -17.79
C LYS A 487 -12.38 -8.05 -17.46
N SER A 488 -12.33 -7.15 -16.47
CA SER A 488 -13.48 -6.33 -16.04
C SER A 488 -14.68 -7.11 -15.48
N MET A 489 -14.53 -8.40 -15.15
CA MET A 489 -15.61 -9.19 -14.56
C MET A 489 -15.73 -9.01 -13.04
N GLY A 490 -14.63 -8.70 -12.35
CA GLY A 490 -14.53 -8.59 -10.89
C GLY A 490 -13.22 -9.20 -10.38
N ASN A 491 -13.12 -9.46 -9.07
CA ASN A 491 -11.99 -10.20 -8.50
C ASN A 491 -12.21 -11.70 -8.68
N ALA A 492 -11.31 -12.37 -9.40
CA ALA A 492 -11.33 -13.81 -9.60
C ALA A 492 -10.73 -14.57 -8.40
N GLY A 493 -11.30 -15.73 -8.09
CA GLY A 493 -10.70 -16.75 -7.24
C GLY A 493 -9.71 -17.64 -8.00
N VAL A 494 -9.14 -18.62 -7.29
CA VAL A 494 -8.27 -19.64 -7.92
C VAL A 494 -9.09 -20.45 -8.92
N VAL A 495 -8.60 -20.54 -10.16
CA VAL A 495 -9.26 -21.24 -11.26
C VAL A 495 -9.18 -22.76 -11.08
N GLY A 496 -10.25 -23.47 -11.40
CA GLY A 496 -10.24 -24.92 -11.62
C GLY A 496 -10.33 -25.23 -13.10
N VAL A 497 -9.48 -26.11 -13.64
CA VAL A 497 -9.47 -26.46 -15.07
C VAL A 497 -9.94 -27.90 -15.25
N SER A 498 -10.79 -28.14 -16.25
CA SER A 498 -11.26 -29.48 -16.60
C SER A 498 -10.10 -30.36 -17.07
N PRO A 499 -10.00 -31.61 -16.58
CA PRO A 499 -8.97 -32.54 -17.05
C PRO A 499 -9.27 -33.09 -18.45
N THR A 500 -10.53 -33.08 -18.90
CA THR A 500 -10.96 -33.76 -20.15
C THR A 500 -11.40 -32.81 -21.26
N SER A 501 -11.66 -31.53 -20.96
CA SER A 501 -12.21 -30.56 -21.91
C SER A 501 -11.51 -29.20 -21.85
N GLU A 502 -11.93 -28.28 -22.71
CA GLU A 502 -11.42 -26.89 -22.75
C GLU A 502 -12.11 -25.98 -21.73
N MET A 503 -12.84 -26.56 -20.78
CA MET A 503 -13.61 -25.81 -19.79
C MET A 503 -12.77 -25.47 -18.56
N PHE A 504 -13.09 -24.35 -17.92
CA PHE A 504 -12.61 -24.00 -16.60
C PHE A 504 -13.74 -23.41 -15.76
N ALA A 505 -13.59 -23.47 -14.46
CA ALA A 505 -14.51 -22.92 -13.48
C ALA A 505 -13.79 -21.84 -12.68
N VAL A 506 -14.44 -20.71 -12.47
CA VAL A 506 -13.89 -19.61 -11.68
C VAL A 506 -15.00 -18.89 -10.93
N THR A 507 -14.70 -18.54 -9.69
CA THR A 507 -15.55 -17.66 -8.90
C THR A 507 -15.14 -16.21 -9.11
N ILE A 508 -16.11 -15.33 -9.39
CA ILE A 508 -15.89 -13.89 -9.53
C ILE A 508 -16.67 -13.16 -8.45
N ASN A 509 -15.97 -12.32 -7.67
CA ASN A 509 -16.54 -11.44 -6.67
C ASN A 509 -16.69 -10.03 -7.26
N ARG A 510 -17.92 -9.51 -7.29
CA ARG A 510 -18.24 -8.14 -7.73
C ARG A 510 -19.39 -7.56 -6.91
N ASN A 511 -19.20 -6.36 -6.37
CA ASN A 511 -20.21 -5.64 -5.57
C ASN A 511 -20.79 -6.51 -4.43
N ASP A 512 -19.91 -7.15 -3.65
CA ASP A 512 -20.24 -8.06 -2.54
C ASP A 512 -21.05 -9.31 -2.93
N LYS A 513 -21.23 -9.56 -4.24
CA LYS A 513 -21.83 -10.78 -4.76
C LYS A 513 -20.76 -11.69 -5.34
N GLN A 514 -20.73 -12.91 -4.85
CA GLN A 514 -19.94 -14.00 -5.41
C GLN A 514 -20.76 -14.71 -6.50
N THR A 515 -20.15 -15.03 -7.63
CA THR A 515 -20.81 -15.79 -8.70
C THR A 515 -19.84 -16.79 -9.32
N LEU A 516 -20.28 -18.04 -9.42
CA LEU A 516 -19.55 -19.10 -10.10
C LEU A 516 -19.80 -19.04 -11.61
N TYR A 517 -18.72 -19.11 -12.38
CA TYR A 517 -18.74 -19.13 -13.83
C TYR A 517 -18.06 -20.38 -14.37
N LEU A 518 -18.63 -20.93 -15.45
CA LEU A 518 -17.94 -21.84 -16.35
C LEU A 518 -17.50 -21.06 -17.58
N GLY A 519 -16.22 -21.16 -17.92
CA GLY A 519 -15.63 -20.53 -19.11
C GLY A 519 -15.02 -21.57 -20.03
N ASN A 520 -14.92 -21.26 -21.31
CA ASN A 520 -14.13 -22.04 -22.28
C ASN A 520 -12.81 -21.32 -22.59
N ILE A 521 -11.70 -22.05 -22.58
CA ILE A 521 -10.34 -21.51 -22.73
C ILE A 521 -10.12 -20.91 -24.12
N GLN A 522 -10.68 -21.50 -25.17
CA GLN A 522 -10.46 -21.09 -26.57
C GLN A 522 -11.48 -20.07 -27.05
N SER A 523 -12.78 -20.34 -26.88
CA SER A 523 -13.84 -19.43 -27.31
C SER A 523 -14.00 -18.22 -26.39
N GLU A 524 -13.49 -18.31 -25.15
CA GLU A 524 -13.56 -17.26 -24.13
C GLU A 524 -15.00 -16.88 -23.77
N LEU A 525 -15.94 -17.78 -24.03
CA LEU A 525 -17.33 -17.67 -23.63
C LEU A 525 -17.49 -18.11 -22.17
N PHE A 526 -18.33 -17.40 -21.44
CA PHE A 526 -18.63 -17.66 -20.04
C PHE A 526 -20.13 -17.81 -19.81
N GLU A 527 -20.52 -18.79 -19.00
CA GLU A 527 -21.87 -18.94 -18.49
C GLU A 527 -21.86 -18.91 -16.96
N ARG A 528 -22.93 -18.37 -16.37
CA ARG A 528 -23.14 -18.40 -14.92
C ARG A 528 -23.66 -19.78 -14.53
N VAL A 529 -23.15 -20.29 -13.40
CA VAL A 529 -23.66 -21.50 -12.77
C VAL A 529 -24.61 -21.08 -11.65
N ASP A 530 -25.83 -21.60 -11.68
CA ASP A 530 -26.77 -21.44 -10.59
C ASP A 530 -26.46 -22.48 -9.50
N ILE A 531 -26.01 -21.99 -8.35
CA ILE A 531 -25.69 -22.79 -7.16
C ILE A 531 -26.58 -22.40 -5.97
N GLY A 532 -27.71 -21.72 -6.23
CA GLY A 532 -28.58 -21.16 -5.20
C GLY A 532 -27.88 -20.08 -4.38
N ASP A 533 -28.08 -20.10 -3.06
CA ASP A 533 -27.51 -19.13 -2.12
C ASP A 533 -26.08 -19.47 -1.66
N LEU A 534 -25.48 -20.52 -2.23
CA LEU A 534 -24.13 -20.96 -1.87
C LEU A 534 -23.06 -19.99 -2.40
N ALA A 535 -22.03 -19.78 -1.57
CA ALA A 535 -20.74 -19.26 -2.00
C ALA A 535 -19.81 -20.44 -2.40
N ALA A 536 -19.21 -20.40 -3.59
CA ALA A 536 -18.29 -21.43 -4.09
C ALA A 536 -16.82 -20.99 -4.01
N GLU A 537 -16.03 -21.68 -3.20
CA GLU A 537 -14.59 -21.50 -3.04
C GLU A 537 -13.81 -22.79 -3.38
N ASN A 538 -12.50 -22.68 -3.58
CA ASN A 538 -11.58 -23.83 -3.64
C ASN A 538 -12.02 -24.91 -4.64
N ILE A 539 -12.21 -24.52 -5.90
CA ILE A 539 -12.80 -25.36 -6.94
C ILE A 539 -11.82 -26.44 -7.42
N SER A 540 -12.33 -27.65 -7.65
CA SER A 540 -11.68 -28.73 -8.38
C SER A 540 -12.69 -29.43 -9.31
N TRP A 541 -12.19 -30.30 -10.18
CA TRP A 541 -12.99 -31.02 -11.17
C TRP A 541 -12.97 -32.53 -10.88
N SER A 542 -14.05 -33.21 -11.24
CA SER A 542 -14.04 -34.68 -11.33
C SER A 542 -13.10 -35.14 -12.44
N LYS A 543 -12.59 -36.37 -12.34
CA LYS A 543 -11.62 -36.90 -13.31
C LYS A 543 -12.18 -37.05 -14.71
N ASP A 544 -13.48 -37.33 -14.81
CA ASP A 544 -14.19 -37.39 -16.09
C ASP A 544 -14.55 -36.00 -16.65
N GLY A 545 -14.37 -34.93 -15.86
CA GLY A 545 -14.72 -33.55 -16.21
C GLY A 545 -16.21 -33.26 -16.30
N LYS A 546 -17.06 -34.14 -15.73
CA LYS A 546 -18.53 -34.00 -15.72
C LYS A 546 -19.09 -33.33 -14.47
N ALA A 547 -18.26 -33.09 -13.47
CA ALA A 547 -18.66 -32.40 -12.25
C ALA A 547 -17.55 -31.49 -11.73
N ILE A 548 -17.95 -30.53 -10.91
CA ILE A 548 -17.05 -29.68 -10.12
C ILE A 548 -17.30 -29.91 -8.64
N TYR A 549 -16.22 -29.94 -7.86
CA TYR A 549 -16.26 -29.90 -6.41
C TYR A 549 -15.83 -28.52 -5.94
N PHE A 550 -16.48 -28.01 -4.91
CA PHE A 550 -16.12 -26.72 -4.30
C PHE A 550 -16.49 -26.71 -2.83
N LYS A 551 -15.84 -25.85 -2.06
CA LYS A 551 -16.27 -25.52 -0.70
C LYS A 551 -17.45 -24.57 -0.80
N GLY A 552 -18.62 -25.06 -0.42
CA GLY A 552 -19.85 -24.30 -0.27
C GLY A 552 -19.98 -23.73 1.13
N THR A 553 -20.49 -22.50 1.27
CA THR A 553 -20.87 -21.91 2.58
C THR A 553 -22.31 -21.42 2.53
N GLU A 554 -23.10 -21.82 3.52
CA GLU A 554 -24.51 -21.44 3.72
C GLU A 554 -24.75 -21.23 5.23
N ASN A 555 -25.28 -20.07 5.63
CA ASN A 555 -25.64 -19.77 7.03
C ASN A 555 -24.55 -20.16 8.05
N GLU A 556 -23.30 -19.76 7.77
CA GLU A 556 -22.08 -20.04 8.58
C GLU A 556 -21.64 -21.52 8.65
N SER A 557 -22.36 -22.45 8.01
CA SER A 557 -21.95 -23.84 7.82
C SER A 557 -21.23 -23.98 6.48
N SER A 558 -20.08 -24.64 6.48
CA SER A 558 -19.35 -24.95 5.25
C SER A 558 -19.23 -26.45 5.02
N GLY A 559 -18.97 -26.84 3.78
CA GLY A 559 -18.74 -28.23 3.38
C GLY A 559 -18.28 -28.32 1.94
N ILE A 560 -17.92 -29.52 1.49
CA ILE A 560 -17.66 -29.79 0.09
C ILE A 560 -18.98 -30.09 -0.60
N TYR A 561 -19.25 -29.41 -1.69
CA TYR A 561 -20.40 -29.62 -2.56
C TYR A 561 -19.93 -30.13 -3.92
N ARG A 562 -20.75 -30.97 -4.54
CA ARG A 562 -20.58 -31.46 -5.90
C ARG A 562 -21.69 -30.89 -6.77
N TYR A 563 -21.32 -30.35 -7.94
CA TYR A 563 -22.26 -29.88 -8.96
C TYR A 563 -22.05 -30.67 -10.26
N SER A 564 -23.11 -31.32 -10.74
CA SER A 564 -23.14 -32.09 -12.00
C SER A 564 -23.35 -31.16 -13.18
N LEU A 565 -22.49 -31.24 -14.20
CA LEU A 565 -22.59 -30.44 -15.41
C LEU A 565 -23.63 -31.00 -16.39
N ASP A 566 -23.82 -32.32 -16.41
CA ASP A 566 -24.73 -33.02 -17.31
C ASP A 566 -26.20 -32.72 -16.95
N ASP A 567 -26.53 -32.75 -15.66
CA ASP A 567 -27.92 -32.63 -15.18
C ASP A 567 -28.28 -31.20 -14.75
N LYS A 568 -27.28 -30.30 -14.64
CA LYS A 568 -27.41 -28.94 -14.07
C LYS A 568 -28.24 -28.91 -12.77
N LEU A 569 -28.03 -29.91 -11.91
CA LEU A 569 -28.76 -30.08 -10.65
C LEU A 569 -28.22 -29.18 -9.55
N GLN A 570 -29.04 -28.95 -8.52
CA GLN A 570 -28.63 -28.25 -7.31
C GLN A 570 -27.39 -28.91 -6.67
N PRO A 571 -26.42 -28.14 -6.16
CA PRO A 571 -25.22 -28.71 -5.54
C PRO A 571 -25.57 -29.62 -4.36
N ILE A 572 -24.92 -30.80 -4.30
CA ILE A 572 -25.14 -31.78 -3.22
C ILE A 572 -23.98 -31.69 -2.23
N LYS A 573 -24.28 -31.53 -0.95
CA LYS A 573 -23.27 -31.58 0.12
C LYS A 573 -22.69 -32.99 0.19
N PHE A 574 -21.41 -33.10 -0.16
CA PHE A 574 -20.69 -34.34 -0.35
C PHE A 574 -19.83 -34.70 0.87
N GLY A 575 -19.32 -33.72 1.62
CA GLY A 575 -18.50 -33.97 2.80
C GLY A 575 -18.13 -32.72 3.59
N GLN A 576 -17.33 -32.88 4.65
CA GLN A 576 -16.84 -31.79 5.50
C GLN A 576 -15.35 -31.54 5.25
N GLY A 577 -15.01 -30.44 4.59
CA GLY A 577 -13.63 -30.10 4.25
C GLY A 577 -13.49 -28.69 3.68
N ASN A 578 -12.25 -28.29 3.44
CA ASN A 578 -11.88 -26.96 2.96
C ASN A 578 -11.46 -26.97 1.48
N TYR A 579 -10.81 -28.04 1.01
CA TYR A 579 -10.52 -28.29 -0.40
C TYR A 579 -10.58 -29.80 -0.64
N ALA A 580 -11.02 -30.22 -1.82
CA ALA A 580 -11.14 -31.62 -2.19
C ALA A 580 -10.65 -31.86 -3.62
N VAL A 581 -10.09 -33.04 -3.87
CA VAL A 581 -9.77 -33.56 -5.20
C VAL A 581 -10.24 -35.00 -5.32
N GLU A 582 -10.70 -35.38 -6.50
CA GLU A 582 -11.19 -36.73 -6.76
C GLU A 582 -10.03 -37.74 -6.79
N GLY A 583 -10.19 -38.80 -6.02
CA GLY A 583 -9.22 -39.87 -5.80
C GLY A 583 -9.36 -41.01 -6.82
N GLU A 584 -9.06 -42.22 -6.39
CA GLU A 584 -9.06 -43.43 -7.24
C GLU A 584 -10.40 -43.74 -7.93
N SER A 585 -11.53 -43.31 -7.37
CA SER A 585 -12.86 -43.47 -7.97
C SER A 585 -13.72 -42.22 -7.69
N PRO A 586 -14.87 -42.05 -8.38
CA PRO A 586 -15.75 -40.89 -8.20
C PRO A 586 -16.29 -40.70 -6.78
N ASP A 587 -16.32 -41.76 -5.98
CA ASP A 587 -16.82 -41.73 -4.60
C ASP A 587 -15.71 -41.48 -3.57
N ILE A 588 -14.44 -41.46 -3.99
CA ILE A 588 -13.32 -41.20 -3.10
C ILE A 588 -12.81 -39.78 -3.31
N LEU A 589 -12.76 -38.98 -2.24
CA LEU A 589 -12.12 -37.67 -2.24
C LEU A 589 -10.92 -37.64 -1.31
N TYR A 590 -9.86 -36.96 -1.74
CA TYR A 590 -8.80 -36.50 -0.85
C TYR A 590 -9.08 -35.05 -0.48
N MET A 591 -9.12 -34.77 0.82
CA MET A 591 -9.64 -33.52 1.35
C MET A 591 -8.68 -32.92 2.37
N SER A 592 -8.55 -31.61 2.38
CA SER A 592 -8.02 -30.87 3.54
C SER A 592 -9.18 -30.38 4.40
N LYS A 593 -8.91 -30.12 5.68
CA LYS A 593 -9.89 -29.57 6.63
C LYS A 593 -9.48 -28.16 7.05
N PHE A 594 -10.46 -27.34 7.40
CA PHE A 594 -10.21 -25.96 7.80
C PHE A 594 -9.36 -25.91 9.07
N ASN A 595 -8.24 -25.17 9.03
CA ASN A 595 -7.33 -24.94 10.15
C ASN A 595 -6.75 -26.22 10.81
N LEU A 596 -6.70 -27.35 10.08
CA LEU A 596 -6.09 -28.59 10.53
C LEU A 596 -4.96 -29.01 9.58
N ASN A 597 -3.85 -29.51 10.16
CA ASN A 597 -2.78 -30.09 9.37
C ASN A 597 -3.21 -31.46 8.84
N GLY A 598 -2.91 -31.73 7.57
CA GLY A 598 -3.07 -33.05 6.97
C GLY A 598 -3.99 -33.13 5.77
N ILE A 599 -4.10 -34.36 5.26
CA ILE A 599 -4.97 -34.76 4.16
C ILE A 599 -5.76 -35.98 4.63
N TRP A 600 -7.06 -35.97 4.37
CA TRP A 600 -7.98 -37.05 4.68
C TRP A 600 -8.49 -37.69 3.41
N ARG A 601 -8.56 -39.02 3.38
CA ARG A 601 -9.31 -39.78 2.39
C ARG A 601 -10.73 -39.95 2.90
N PHE A 602 -11.69 -39.55 2.09
CA PHE A 602 -13.12 -39.66 2.36
C PHE A 602 -13.76 -40.61 1.35
N ASP A 603 -14.53 -41.57 1.84
CA ASP A 603 -15.33 -42.50 1.04
C ASP A 603 -16.81 -42.12 1.15
N ALA A 604 -17.40 -41.68 0.03
CA ALA A 604 -18.78 -41.21 0.00
C ALA A 604 -19.81 -42.35 0.10
N ASN A 605 -19.44 -43.58 -0.24
CA ASN A 605 -20.33 -44.74 -0.15
C ASN A 605 -20.50 -45.19 1.30
N THR A 606 -19.41 -45.20 2.07
CA THR A 606 -19.41 -45.62 3.48
C THR A 606 -19.51 -44.46 4.47
N ASN A 607 -19.32 -43.22 4.00
CA ASN A 607 -19.15 -42.01 4.80
C ASN A 607 -17.95 -42.08 5.77
N GLU A 608 -16.95 -42.91 5.45
CA GLU A 608 -15.74 -43.09 6.25
C GLU A 608 -14.69 -42.01 5.93
N VAL A 609 -14.02 -41.50 6.96
CA VAL A 609 -12.94 -40.50 6.83
C VAL A 609 -11.70 -41.02 7.54
N SER A 610 -10.61 -41.19 6.80
CA SER A 610 -9.30 -41.59 7.34
C SER A 610 -8.25 -40.53 7.05
N GLN A 611 -7.40 -40.20 8.03
CA GLN A 611 -6.28 -39.29 7.80
C GLN A 611 -5.12 -40.06 7.18
N ILE A 612 -4.68 -39.66 5.98
CA ILE A 612 -3.56 -40.33 5.29
C ILE A 612 -2.20 -39.71 5.65
N THR A 613 -2.17 -38.43 6.02
CA THR A 613 -0.97 -37.73 6.50
C THR A 613 -1.36 -36.50 7.31
N ASP A 614 -0.51 -36.08 8.24
CA ASP A 614 -0.60 -34.83 9.01
C ASP A 614 0.46 -33.80 8.56
N ARG A 615 1.25 -34.12 7.54
CA ARG A 615 2.43 -33.33 7.11
C ARG A 615 2.11 -32.13 6.21
N LEU A 616 0.89 -32.05 5.67
CA LEU A 616 0.41 -30.85 4.98
C LEU A 616 0.05 -29.79 6.02
N ALA A 617 0.71 -28.64 6.02
CA ALA A 617 0.37 -27.58 6.96
C ALA A 617 -1.03 -27.03 6.67
N LYS A 618 -1.77 -26.66 7.74
CA LYS A 618 -3.16 -26.15 7.66
C LYS A 618 -3.40 -24.96 6.72
N TYR A 619 -2.37 -24.16 6.46
CA TYR A 619 -2.43 -23.01 5.54
C TYR A 619 -2.02 -23.36 4.10
N ASP A 620 -1.58 -24.59 3.84
CA ASP A 620 -1.32 -25.14 2.50
C ASP A 620 -2.49 -26.01 2.02
N PHE A 621 -3.70 -25.74 2.54
CA PHE A 621 -4.90 -26.55 2.35
C PHE A 621 -5.27 -26.85 0.88
N GLY A 622 -4.74 -26.12 -0.10
CA GLY A 622 -4.97 -26.32 -1.53
C GLY A 622 -3.74 -26.78 -2.32
N SER A 623 -2.63 -27.08 -1.64
CA SER A 623 -1.33 -27.43 -2.25
C SER A 623 -1.15 -28.94 -2.29
N PHE A 624 -2.14 -29.64 -2.84
CA PHE A 624 -2.08 -31.06 -3.12
C PHE A 624 -2.97 -31.45 -4.31
N TYR A 625 -2.67 -32.58 -4.94
CA TYR A 625 -3.48 -33.20 -6.00
C TYR A 625 -3.29 -34.71 -6.00
N TYR A 626 -4.19 -35.43 -6.67
CA TYR A 626 -4.10 -36.88 -6.85
C TYR A 626 -3.74 -37.21 -8.30
N GLU A 627 -2.72 -38.04 -8.51
CA GLU A 627 -2.28 -38.51 -9.84
C GLU A 627 -1.56 -39.86 -9.70
N ASP A 628 -1.81 -40.78 -10.64
CA ASP A 628 -1.13 -42.08 -10.74
C ASP A 628 -1.04 -42.92 -9.46
N GLY A 629 -2.08 -42.90 -8.63
CA GLY A 629 -2.12 -43.68 -7.38
C GLY A 629 -1.51 -42.97 -6.17
N PHE A 630 -1.06 -41.73 -6.33
CA PHE A 630 -0.43 -40.95 -5.27
C PHE A 630 -1.13 -39.61 -5.05
N VAL A 631 -1.13 -39.17 -3.80
CA VAL A 631 -1.40 -37.77 -3.43
C VAL A 631 -0.07 -37.03 -3.36
N TYR A 632 0.12 -36.05 -4.23
CA TYR A 632 1.27 -35.14 -4.20
C TYR A 632 0.93 -33.94 -3.34
N PHE A 633 1.83 -33.50 -2.46
CA PHE A 633 1.58 -32.40 -1.53
C PHE A 633 2.85 -31.67 -1.10
N VAL A 634 2.69 -30.44 -0.60
CA VAL A 634 3.80 -29.67 0.00
C VAL A 634 3.93 -30.02 1.49
N GLU A 635 5.11 -30.46 1.90
CA GLU A 635 5.52 -30.60 3.30
C GLU A 635 6.48 -29.45 3.66
N ARG A 636 6.28 -28.84 4.83
CA ARG A 636 7.16 -27.75 5.30
C ARG A 636 7.99 -28.20 6.48
N THR A 637 9.29 -27.99 6.38
CA THR A 637 10.26 -28.20 7.46
C THR A 637 10.92 -26.86 7.82
N VAL A 638 11.70 -26.84 8.90
CA VAL A 638 12.46 -25.65 9.30
C VAL A 638 13.45 -25.19 8.22
N LYS A 639 13.98 -26.13 7.42
CA LYS A 639 15.05 -25.85 6.44
C LYS A 639 14.58 -25.88 4.99
N GLN A 640 13.50 -26.60 4.69
CA GLN A 640 13.10 -26.94 3.33
C GLN A 640 11.58 -26.92 3.16
N ASP A 641 11.12 -26.48 1.99
CA ASP A 641 9.82 -26.85 1.44
C ASP A 641 10.04 -28.11 0.57
N LEU A 642 9.36 -29.20 0.90
CA LEU A 642 9.47 -30.50 0.20
C LEU A 642 8.19 -30.75 -0.60
N ILE A 643 8.34 -31.23 -1.83
CA ILE A 643 7.22 -31.82 -2.57
C ILE A 643 7.26 -33.31 -2.32
N GLN A 644 6.25 -33.83 -1.65
CA GLN A 644 6.10 -35.25 -1.31
C GLN A 644 5.03 -35.89 -2.18
N ARG A 645 5.07 -37.21 -2.29
CA ARG A 645 3.95 -38.03 -2.74
C ARG A 645 3.69 -39.16 -1.75
N ILE A 646 2.43 -39.50 -1.52
CA ILE A 646 2.00 -40.58 -0.62
C ILE A 646 0.98 -41.49 -1.33
N ASN A 647 1.13 -42.80 -1.21
CA ASN A 647 0.15 -43.77 -1.74
C ASN A 647 -0.87 -44.19 -0.67
N ALA A 648 -1.86 -45.01 -1.07
CA ALA A 648 -2.88 -45.52 -0.16
C ALA A 648 -2.32 -46.41 0.98
N ALA A 649 -1.12 -46.97 0.83
CA ALA A 649 -0.43 -47.73 1.88
C ALA A 649 0.31 -46.84 2.89
N GLY A 650 0.33 -45.51 2.69
CA GLY A 650 1.00 -44.56 3.56
C GLY A 650 2.50 -44.38 3.26
N GLU A 651 3.00 -44.92 2.15
CA GLU A 651 4.41 -44.80 1.78
C GLU A 651 4.68 -43.42 1.19
N ILE A 652 5.55 -42.65 1.85
CA ILE A 652 5.92 -41.29 1.46
C ILE A 652 7.23 -41.29 0.69
N GLN A 653 7.27 -40.56 -0.42
CA GLN A 653 8.48 -40.35 -1.23
C GLN A 653 8.67 -38.86 -1.55
N THR A 654 9.88 -38.36 -1.36
CA THR A 654 10.24 -36.98 -1.73
C THR A 654 10.48 -36.88 -3.22
N VAL A 655 9.72 -36.00 -3.86
CA VAL A 655 9.74 -35.74 -5.31
C VAL A 655 10.72 -34.60 -5.62
N MET A 656 10.66 -33.51 -4.85
CA MET A 656 11.55 -32.34 -5.01
C MET A 656 11.82 -31.69 -3.65
N SER A 657 12.93 -30.95 -3.55
CA SER A 657 13.26 -30.13 -2.39
C SER A 657 13.59 -28.71 -2.82
N PHE A 658 13.15 -27.75 -2.00
CA PHE A 658 13.48 -26.34 -2.09
C PHE A 658 13.91 -25.82 -0.71
N PRO A 659 14.61 -24.68 -0.62
CA PRO A 659 14.77 -23.96 0.64
C PRO A 659 13.40 -23.68 1.31
N ALA A 660 13.40 -23.52 2.63
CA ALA A 660 12.18 -23.16 3.35
C ALA A 660 11.55 -21.89 2.80
N ASN A 661 10.22 -21.85 2.74
CA ASN A 661 9.41 -20.69 2.33
C ASN A 661 9.56 -20.28 0.84
N THR A 662 10.15 -21.13 0.00
CA THR A 662 10.24 -20.94 -1.46
C THR A 662 8.90 -21.16 -2.16
N VAL A 663 8.13 -22.18 -1.76
CA VAL A 663 6.83 -22.51 -2.35
C VAL A 663 5.73 -21.69 -1.67
N ARG A 664 4.94 -20.98 -2.47
CA ARG A 664 3.86 -20.13 -1.98
C ARG A 664 2.80 -20.95 -1.23
N LYS A 665 2.29 -20.40 -0.14
CA LYS A 665 1.23 -21.01 0.68
C LYS A 665 -0.10 -21.13 -0.07
N PHE A 666 -1.04 -21.88 0.49
CA PHE A 666 -2.40 -22.10 -0.03
C PHE A 666 -2.47 -23.05 -1.23
N PHE A 667 -2.38 -22.55 -2.46
CA PHE A 667 -2.53 -23.32 -3.72
C PHE A 667 -1.22 -23.38 -4.53
N GLY A 668 -0.08 -23.42 -3.84
CA GLY A 668 1.24 -23.29 -4.44
C GLY A 668 1.69 -24.46 -5.31
N LEU A 669 0.99 -25.58 -5.29
CA LEU A 669 1.28 -26.81 -6.04
C LEU A 669 0.04 -27.27 -6.84
N SER A 670 0.24 -27.71 -8.09
CA SER A 670 -0.77 -28.46 -8.86
C SER A 670 -0.12 -29.39 -9.89
N SER A 671 -0.87 -30.39 -10.37
CA SER A 671 -0.46 -31.20 -11.53
C SER A 671 -0.33 -30.34 -12.80
N ALA A 672 0.58 -30.76 -13.70
CA ALA A 672 0.67 -30.27 -15.06
C ALA A 672 0.30 -31.37 -16.06
N ASP A 673 1.30 -32.06 -16.59
CA ASP A 673 1.21 -33.23 -17.45
C ASP A 673 1.86 -34.44 -16.74
N GLU A 674 1.86 -35.61 -17.39
CA GLU A 674 2.39 -36.86 -16.81
C GLU A 674 3.88 -36.79 -16.43
N GLN A 675 4.61 -35.75 -16.87
CA GLN A 675 6.05 -35.62 -16.68
C GLN A 675 6.43 -34.40 -15.83
N SER A 676 5.47 -33.58 -15.42
CA SER A 676 5.74 -32.32 -14.74
C SER A 676 4.64 -31.86 -13.79
N LEU A 677 5.00 -30.92 -12.93
CA LEU A 677 4.10 -30.24 -12.00
C LEU A 677 4.22 -28.72 -12.15
N LEU A 678 3.26 -27.98 -11.60
CA LEU A 678 3.32 -26.52 -11.48
C LEU A 678 3.58 -26.11 -10.04
N LEU A 679 4.52 -25.17 -9.85
CA LEU A 679 4.73 -24.47 -8.59
C LEU A 679 4.51 -22.97 -8.74
N THR A 680 3.92 -22.36 -7.72
CA THR A 680 4.03 -20.91 -7.47
C THR A 680 5.21 -20.68 -6.54
N LEU A 681 6.26 -20.08 -7.08
CA LEU A 681 7.53 -19.86 -6.39
C LEU A 681 7.70 -18.37 -6.07
N LYS A 682 8.35 -18.09 -4.94
CA LYS A 682 8.79 -16.73 -4.60
C LYS A 682 10.17 -16.50 -5.20
N VAL A 683 10.36 -15.37 -5.86
CA VAL A 683 11.65 -15.00 -6.48
C VAL A 683 12.68 -14.67 -5.40
N ALA A 684 12.39 -13.67 -4.56
CA ALA A 684 13.15 -13.23 -3.39
C ALA A 684 12.36 -12.11 -2.70
N ASN A 685 12.75 -11.75 -1.46
CA ASN A 685 12.43 -10.43 -0.92
C ASN A 685 13.33 -9.44 -1.68
N GLU A 686 12.76 -8.55 -2.49
CA GLU A 686 13.51 -7.50 -3.21
C GLU A 686 13.11 -6.13 -2.67
N ALA A 687 14.01 -5.15 -2.72
CA ALA A 687 13.69 -3.75 -2.51
C ALA A 687 14.59 -2.88 -3.40
N ASP A 688 13.98 -1.91 -4.09
CA ASP A 688 14.67 -0.94 -4.95
C ASP A 688 14.61 0.45 -4.29
N VAL A 689 15.60 1.32 -4.53
CA VAL A 689 15.51 2.75 -4.20
C VAL A 689 14.88 3.54 -5.34
N VAL A 690 13.88 4.35 -5.00
CA VAL A 690 13.19 5.28 -5.89
C VAL A 690 13.32 6.71 -5.36
N GLY A 691 13.40 7.68 -6.27
CA GLY A 691 13.53 9.10 -5.95
C GLY A 691 12.30 9.89 -6.40
N TYR A 692 11.81 10.77 -5.54
CA TYR A 692 10.69 11.67 -5.78
C TYR A 692 11.19 13.10 -5.64
N ARG A 693 11.31 13.80 -6.76
CA ARG A 693 11.62 15.24 -6.74
C ARG A 693 10.36 16.00 -6.35
N LEU A 694 10.43 16.77 -5.26
CA LEU A 694 9.30 17.46 -4.65
C LEU A 694 9.10 18.87 -5.17
#